data_AF-A0A069D2V6-F1
#
_entry.id   AF-A0A069D2V6-F1
#
_cell.length_a   1.000
_cell.length_b   1.000
_cell.length_c   1.000
_cell.angle_alpha   90.00
_cell.angle_beta   90.00
_cell.angle_gamma   90.00
#
_symmetry.space_group_name_H-M   'P 1'
#
loop_
_entity.id
_entity.type
_entity.pdbx_description
1 polymer ?
#
loop_
_entity_poly.entity_id
_entity_poly.type
_entity_poly.pdbx_seq_one_letter_code
_entity_poly.pdbx_strand_id
1 'polypeptide(L)'
;MQIVCVKQKISNSPIVVLDTVVLDGYRQGGGGSCGDVDCDFQSDKRQEVKEYLERRYNVNGNQRVFSAGTLATLKLKAVLKDVSRVHKVPLSIVNYITAIFEDDKMGWTELFQLAAVNKKVNKFIQDYPQVIEDIRPLMGQPRSASVHASAILITPETKDGEKMECFDYTPIKKVDDMLVSEFDGYSLDEVGLLKNDCLGIKELSKIQSTINECNRVYNAGVTFEEIVKGDLNDPKAYKILSNGFSQNVFQFSGRGMTKFLMDMRPDCIGDLIAAAALYRPAPIEAGSTEKYLVYKRGEVAPVYLWGTYEALKNTYGLIVMQEQVAQIAREVGGFSLGDGVNLVKLISKKRMDKIHAMREQFMSGAKERGCPKEDAVKIWDIIQLSGSYLFNSSHATAYAITAYVGAYLKANYPTAFYTVALQWADDKEIPALMSEMEQCSKAKIVPPDINVSDVKFFTNYQTDEIFWSLTRIKMLGAKAVEYIIAERNRGGVFISIENFIHRIFRYKLKKYSYWDDPDNADEVTRVPVNARHVKNMILAGCFDNIERLETITDRYGIVQRAANELGFELPEKDFPTDLLDKHYYWSMQQIAVSGIGSIDYRRIFDASKTKPKVKGKASWMELRSAMDLDNEGKRIVVCATVIEVEEKSYKDKTSGEKKKFAKLTLQQNNDLMELVCWSDFLNEFKAPITTLKDKVIIVTAIIKYSDYTGANSLNTHKSSIMEQM
;
A
#
# COMPACT_ATOMS: atom_id res chain seq x y z
N MET A 1 -19.18 17.47 19.73
CA MET A 1 -18.79 17.69 21.13
C MET A 1 -17.27 17.83 21.17
N GLN A 2 -16.73 18.89 21.76
CA GLN A 2 -15.28 19.04 21.97
C GLN A 2 -14.99 18.77 23.45
N ILE A 3 -14.17 17.75 23.74
CA ILE A 3 -13.70 17.50 25.10
C ILE A 3 -12.54 18.46 25.36
N VAL A 4 -12.77 19.41 26.26
CA VAL A 4 -11.85 20.53 26.59
C VAL A 4 -10.86 20.20 27.70
N CYS A 5 -11.10 19.13 28.47
CA CYS A 5 -10.21 18.67 29.54
C CYS A 5 -10.52 17.22 29.91
N VAL A 6 -9.49 16.43 30.20
CA VAL A 6 -9.61 15.09 30.79
C VAL A 6 -8.86 15.08 32.12
N LYS A 7 -9.51 14.66 33.20
CA LYS A 7 -8.90 14.43 34.50
C LYS A 7 -8.94 12.94 34.83
N GLN A 8 -7.77 12.33 34.96
CA GLN A 8 -7.68 10.98 35.50
C GLN A 8 -7.93 11.02 37.01
N LYS A 9 -8.83 10.15 37.49
CA LYS A 9 -9.06 9.89 38.92
C LYS A 9 -8.88 8.41 39.18
N ILE A 10 -8.03 8.08 40.13
CA ILE A 10 -7.89 6.73 40.69
C ILE A 10 -8.83 6.67 41.90
N SER A 11 -9.74 5.70 41.92
CA SER A 11 -10.67 5.50 43.02
C SER A 11 -10.55 4.07 43.54
N ASN A 12 -10.50 3.94 44.87
CA ASN A 12 -10.52 2.65 45.56
C ASN A 12 -11.96 2.15 45.80
N SER A 13 -12.96 2.90 45.35
CA SER A 13 -14.38 2.55 45.36
C SER A 13 -14.95 2.60 43.94
N PRO A 14 -15.91 1.74 43.56
CA PRO A 14 -16.56 1.78 42.26
C PRO A 14 -17.12 3.18 41.97
N ILE A 15 -16.72 3.77 40.85
CA ILE A 15 -17.26 5.06 40.40
C ILE A 15 -18.21 4.79 39.24
N VAL A 16 -19.39 5.41 39.27
CA VAL A 16 -20.25 5.48 38.10
C VAL A 16 -19.60 6.45 37.12
N VAL A 17 -18.96 5.90 36.09
CA VAL A 17 -18.54 6.64 34.90
C VAL A 17 -19.78 7.01 34.08
N LEU A 18 -19.68 8.07 33.28
CA LEU A 18 -20.62 8.33 32.18
C LEU A 18 -20.55 7.14 31.22
N ASP A 19 -21.30 6.09 31.54
CA ASP A 19 -21.69 5.07 30.59
C ASP A 19 -22.62 5.79 29.60
N THR A 20 -22.31 5.73 28.31
CA THR A 20 -23.28 6.13 27.30
C THR A 20 -24.43 5.13 27.37
N VAL A 21 -25.40 5.41 28.24
CA VAL A 21 -26.66 4.69 28.26
C VAL A 21 -27.31 4.95 26.92
N VAL A 22 -27.36 3.92 26.08
CA VAL A 22 -28.28 3.89 24.95
C VAL A 22 -29.67 3.88 25.60
N LEU A 23 -30.29 5.06 25.70
CA LEU A 23 -31.69 5.18 26.13
C LEU A 23 -32.56 4.72 24.96
N ASP A 24 -33.40 5.57 24.36
CA ASP A 24 -34.32 5.16 23.28
C ASP A 24 -33.66 4.89 21.90
N GLY A 25 -32.40 4.46 21.86
CA GLY A 25 -31.64 4.28 20.62
C GLY A 25 -31.37 5.60 19.87
N TYR A 26 -30.90 5.49 18.62
CA TYR A 26 -30.68 6.64 17.74
C TYR A 26 -31.97 7.44 17.58
N ARG A 27 -31.95 8.75 17.88
CA ARG A 27 -33.08 9.64 17.63
C ARG A 27 -33.39 9.66 16.13
N GLN A 28 -34.58 9.22 15.74
CA GLN A 28 -35.08 9.38 14.38
C GLN A 28 -35.23 10.89 14.11
N GLY A 29 -34.26 11.48 13.40
CA GLY A 29 -34.37 12.85 12.94
C GLY A 29 -35.50 12.98 11.91
N GLY A 30 -35.90 14.22 11.58
CA GLY A 30 -36.97 14.49 10.60
C GLY A 30 -36.73 13.91 9.19
N GLY A 31 -35.54 13.36 8.91
CA GLY A 31 -35.19 12.66 7.67
C GLY A 31 -35.62 11.19 7.59
N GLY A 32 -36.17 10.60 8.68
CA GLY A 32 -36.86 9.31 8.63
C GLY A 32 -36.00 8.04 8.55
N SER A 33 -34.66 8.12 8.57
CA SER A 33 -33.76 6.95 8.56
C SER A 33 -32.88 6.88 9.81
N CYS A 34 -32.53 5.67 10.24
CA CYS A 34 -31.50 5.44 11.26
C CYS A 34 -30.13 5.93 10.74
N GLY A 35 -29.30 6.44 11.65
CA GLY A 35 -27.90 6.76 11.33
C GLY A 35 -27.06 5.49 11.32
N ASP A 36 -26.21 5.34 10.30
CA ASP A 36 -25.16 4.32 10.27
C ASP A 36 -23.86 4.98 10.73
N VAL A 37 -23.20 4.39 11.74
CA VAL A 37 -22.00 4.96 12.37
C VAL A 37 -20.89 3.92 12.35
N ASP A 38 -20.00 4.08 11.39
CA ASP A 38 -18.83 3.22 11.23
C ASP A 38 -17.67 3.78 12.05
N CYS A 39 -16.98 2.89 12.77
CA CYS A 39 -15.87 3.27 13.63
C CYS A 39 -14.59 2.50 13.24
N ASP A 40 -13.53 3.28 12.99
CA ASP A 40 -12.18 2.76 12.73
C ASP A 40 -11.40 2.59 14.05
N PHE A 41 -10.90 1.38 14.29
CA PHE A 41 -10.06 1.01 15.43
C PHE A 41 -8.70 0.51 14.96
N GLN A 42 -7.72 0.48 15.88
CA GLN A 42 -6.46 -0.21 15.63
C GLN A 42 -6.75 -1.68 15.32
N SER A 43 -6.18 -2.20 14.24
CA SER A 43 -6.43 -3.55 13.76
C SER A 43 -6.07 -4.63 14.79
N ASP A 44 -5.05 -4.39 15.61
CA ASP A 44 -4.59 -5.29 16.68
C ASP A 44 -5.42 -5.18 17.97
N LYS A 45 -6.28 -4.15 18.09
CA LYS A 45 -7.19 -3.92 19.23
C LYS A 45 -8.66 -4.18 18.91
N ARG A 46 -9.01 -4.42 17.65
CA ARG A 46 -10.39 -4.67 17.23
C ARG A 46 -11.05 -5.82 18.02
N GLN A 47 -10.30 -6.88 18.32
CA GLN A 47 -10.82 -8.01 19.08
C GLN A 47 -11.22 -7.60 20.52
N GLU A 48 -10.44 -6.73 21.17
CA GLU A 48 -10.76 -6.20 22.49
C GLU A 48 -12.07 -5.38 22.49
N VAL A 49 -12.35 -4.66 21.39
CA VAL A 49 -13.62 -3.94 21.20
C VAL A 49 -14.79 -4.91 21.10
N LYS A 50 -14.63 -5.99 20.32
CA LYS A 50 -15.66 -7.03 20.22
C LYS A 50 -15.93 -7.69 21.57
N GLU A 51 -14.88 -8.09 22.29
CA GLU A 51 -15.00 -8.68 23.62
C GLU A 51 -15.66 -7.72 24.62
N TYR A 52 -15.39 -6.42 24.51
CA TYR A 52 -16.08 -5.42 25.31
C TYR A 52 -17.58 -5.39 25.02
N LEU A 53 -17.98 -5.38 23.74
CA LEU A 53 -19.39 -5.42 23.35
C LEU A 53 -20.06 -6.69 23.86
N GLU A 54 -19.42 -7.85 23.70
CA GLU A 54 -19.91 -9.13 24.23
C GLU A 54 -20.07 -9.08 25.75
N ARG A 55 -19.07 -8.60 26.51
CA ARG A 55 -19.21 -8.44 27.97
C ARG A 55 -20.33 -7.47 28.36
N ARG A 56 -20.52 -6.39 27.59
CA ARG A 56 -21.49 -5.33 27.90
C ARG A 56 -22.92 -5.75 27.61
N TYR A 57 -23.13 -6.53 26.55
CA TYR A 57 -24.45 -6.85 26.03
C TYR A 57 -24.83 -8.33 26.15
N ASN A 58 -23.91 -9.29 26.26
CA ASN A 58 -24.27 -10.69 26.54
C ASN A 58 -24.42 -10.90 28.06
N VAL A 59 -25.54 -10.43 28.62
CA VAL A 59 -25.84 -10.51 30.06
C VAL A 59 -26.89 -11.59 30.32
N ASN A 60 -26.97 -12.08 31.56
CA ASN A 60 -27.97 -13.05 32.01
C ASN A 60 -28.00 -14.38 31.21
N GLY A 61 -26.87 -14.73 30.58
CA GLY A 61 -26.74 -15.94 29.76
C GLY A 61 -27.23 -15.80 28.32
N ASN A 62 -27.84 -14.67 27.95
CA ASN A 62 -28.34 -14.42 26.61
C ASN A 62 -27.19 -14.08 25.64
N GLN A 63 -27.30 -14.52 24.39
CA GLN A 63 -26.35 -14.17 23.33
C GLN A 63 -26.98 -13.10 22.45
N ARG A 64 -26.42 -11.87 22.48
CA ARG A 64 -26.96 -10.68 21.80
C ARG A 64 -25.96 -10.00 20.87
N VAL A 65 -24.67 -10.29 21.04
CA VAL A 65 -23.58 -9.79 20.20
C VAL A 65 -23.05 -10.93 19.36
N PHE A 66 -23.06 -10.74 18.04
CA PHE A 66 -22.58 -11.73 17.08
C PHE A 66 -22.16 -11.03 15.78
N SER A 67 -21.48 -11.75 14.88
CA SER A 67 -20.96 -11.15 13.65
C SER A 67 -21.93 -11.33 12.48
N ALA A 68 -21.97 -10.37 11.56
CA ALA A 68 -22.72 -10.55 10.32
C ALA A 68 -22.05 -11.61 9.42
N GLY A 69 -22.85 -12.30 8.60
CA GLY A 69 -22.36 -13.16 7.56
C GLY A 69 -21.86 -12.37 6.35
N THR A 70 -21.11 -13.03 5.48
CA THR A 70 -20.79 -12.50 4.15
C THR A 70 -20.87 -13.61 3.13
N LEU A 71 -21.60 -13.34 2.04
CA LEU A 71 -21.76 -14.28 0.93
C LEU A 71 -20.86 -13.83 -0.23
N ALA A 72 -19.83 -14.61 -0.55
CA ALA A 72 -19.01 -14.35 -1.72
C ALA A 72 -19.65 -15.01 -2.95
N THR A 73 -19.81 -14.26 -4.03
CA THR A 73 -20.34 -14.77 -5.30
C THR A 73 -19.24 -15.04 -6.33
N LEU A 74 -19.53 -15.90 -7.30
CA LEU A 74 -18.65 -16.24 -8.41
C LEU A 74 -18.54 -15.07 -9.41
N LYS A 75 -17.59 -14.16 -9.18
CA LYS A 75 -17.20 -13.11 -10.13
C LYS A 75 -16.49 -13.68 -11.36
N LEU A 76 -16.43 -12.91 -12.45
CA LEU A 76 -15.92 -13.36 -13.76
C LEU A 76 -14.54 -14.05 -13.69
N LYS A 77 -13.54 -13.44 -13.05
CA LYS A 77 -12.20 -14.06 -12.92
C LYS A 77 -12.24 -15.40 -12.19
N ALA A 78 -13.04 -15.49 -11.13
CA ALA A 78 -13.14 -16.66 -10.27
C ALA A 78 -13.86 -17.80 -11.00
N VAL A 79 -15.03 -17.52 -11.59
CA VAL A 79 -15.81 -18.51 -12.34
C VAL A 79 -15.02 -19.00 -13.56
N LEU A 80 -14.33 -18.11 -14.28
CA LEU A 80 -13.52 -18.49 -15.43
C LEU A 80 -12.38 -19.44 -15.01
N LYS A 81 -11.72 -19.17 -13.89
CA LYS A 81 -10.66 -20.06 -13.36
C LYS A 81 -11.18 -21.43 -12.96
N ASP A 82 -12.30 -21.47 -12.24
CA ASP A 82 -12.83 -22.73 -11.71
C ASP A 82 -13.42 -23.60 -12.83
N VAL A 83 -14.19 -23.01 -13.75
CA VAL A 83 -14.72 -23.74 -14.93
C VAL A 83 -13.59 -24.18 -15.85
N SER A 84 -12.59 -23.33 -16.12
CA SER A 84 -11.42 -23.71 -16.92
C SER A 84 -10.66 -24.90 -16.33
N ARG A 85 -10.57 -25.00 -14.99
CA ARG A 85 -9.95 -26.14 -14.30
C ARG A 85 -10.73 -27.44 -14.56
N VAL A 86 -12.06 -27.39 -14.54
CA VAL A 86 -12.93 -28.54 -14.86
C VAL A 86 -12.73 -28.98 -16.31
N HIS A 87 -12.62 -28.02 -17.23
CA HIS A 87 -12.32 -28.26 -18.65
C HIS A 87 -10.84 -28.58 -18.92
N LYS A 88 -10.00 -28.72 -17.88
CA LYS A 88 -8.57 -29.03 -17.97
C LYS A 88 -7.77 -28.07 -18.84
N VAL A 89 -8.19 -26.80 -18.91
CA VAL A 89 -7.41 -25.75 -19.57
C VAL A 89 -6.13 -25.49 -18.76
N PRO A 90 -4.96 -25.39 -19.40
CA PRO A 90 -3.71 -25.13 -18.69
C PRO A 90 -3.76 -23.86 -17.81
N LEU A 91 -3.41 -24.01 -16.53
CA LEU A 91 -3.50 -22.93 -15.53
C LEU A 91 -2.71 -21.67 -15.93
N SER A 92 -1.58 -21.83 -16.62
CA SER A 92 -0.77 -20.72 -17.12
C SER A 92 -1.53 -19.84 -18.11
N ILE A 93 -2.32 -20.44 -19.02
CA ILE A 93 -3.13 -19.72 -19.99
C ILE A 93 -4.26 -18.97 -19.28
N VAL A 94 -4.95 -19.64 -18.35
CA VAL A 94 -6.06 -19.03 -17.62
C VAL A 94 -5.58 -17.87 -16.75
N ASN A 95 -4.47 -18.03 -16.03
CA ASN A 95 -3.86 -16.96 -15.25
C ASN A 95 -3.42 -15.80 -16.14
N TYR A 96 -2.88 -16.09 -17.32
CA TYR A 96 -2.51 -15.08 -18.29
C TYR A 96 -3.73 -14.28 -18.79
N ILE A 97 -4.81 -14.95 -19.18
CA ILE A 97 -6.04 -14.29 -19.67
C ILE A 97 -6.71 -13.48 -18.55
N THR A 98 -6.83 -14.05 -17.35
CA THR A 98 -7.45 -13.34 -16.21
C THR A 98 -6.62 -12.17 -15.71
N ALA A 99 -5.30 -12.16 -15.94
CA ALA A 99 -4.45 -11.01 -15.63
C ALA A 99 -4.68 -9.81 -16.58
N ILE A 100 -5.28 -10.02 -17.75
CA ILE A 100 -5.66 -8.94 -18.70
C ILE A 100 -6.88 -8.17 -18.19
N PHE A 101 -7.69 -8.77 -17.31
CA PHE A 101 -8.91 -8.14 -16.82
C PHE A 101 -8.55 -7.09 -15.76
N GLU A 102 -8.71 -5.82 -16.13
CA GLU A 102 -8.28 -4.66 -15.33
C GLU A 102 -9.24 -4.37 -14.16
N ASP A 103 -10.52 -4.73 -14.28
CA ASP A 103 -11.55 -4.49 -13.26
C ASP A 103 -12.15 -5.80 -12.74
N ASP A 104 -12.24 -5.94 -11.42
CA ASP A 104 -12.89 -7.06 -10.75
C ASP A 104 -14.43 -7.01 -10.83
N LYS A 105 -15.00 -5.89 -11.30
CA LYS A 105 -16.42 -5.72 -11.60
C LYS A 105 -16.79 -6.10 -13.03
N MET A 106 -15.83 -6.49 -13.87
CA MET A 106 -16.14 -7.00 -15.21
C MET A 106 -17.14 -8.16 -15.12
N GLY A 107 -18.23 -8.03 -15.87
CA GLY A 107 -19.25 -9.06 -16.02
C GLY A 107 -19.23 -9.68 -17.41
N TRP A 108 -20.38 -10.26 -17.77
CA TRP A 108 -20.56 -10.97 -19.04
C TRP A 108 -20.34 -10.04 -20.25
N THR A 109 -20.95 -8.86 -20.24
CA THR A 109 -20.87 -7.91 -21.35
C THR A 109 -19.46 -7.38 -21.54
N GLU A 110 -18.79 -7.02 -20.44
CA GLU A 110 -17.45 -6.46 -20.44
C GLU A 110 -16.42 -7.45 -20.97
N LEU A 111 -16.61 -8.76 -20.72
CA LEU A 111 -15.77 -9.81 -21.30
C LEU A 111 -15.75 -9.73 -22.84
N PHE A 112 -16.92 -9.61 -23.47
CA PHE A 112 -17.02 -9.57 -24.93
C PHE A 112 -16.58 -8.22 -25.52
N GLN A 113 -16.84 -7.11 -24.82
CA GLN A 113 -16.28 -5.81 -25.20
C GLN A 113 -14.76 -5.84 -25.20
N LEU A 114 -14.15 -6.42 -24.15
CA LEU A 114 -12.71 -6.61 -24.08
C LEU A 114 -12.22 -7.56 -25.19
N ALA A 115 -12.94 -8.65 -25.46
CA ALA A 115 -12.60 -9.57 -26.54
C ALA A 115 -12.65 -8.90 -27.93
N ALA A 116 -13.53 -7.91 -28.16
CA ALA A 116 -13.60 -7.19 -29.42
C ALA A 116 -12.31 -6.38 -29.69
N VAL A 117 -11.66 -5.86 -28.65
CA VAL A 117 -10.44 -5.05 -28.77
C VAL A 117 -9.16 -5.83 -28.49
N ASN A 118 -9.24 -6.93 -27.75
CA ASN A 118 -8.10 -7.75 -27.32
C ASN A 118 -8.11 -9.13 -28.00
N LYS A 119 -7.21 -9.29 -28.98
CA LYS A 119 -7.07 -10.53 -29.77
C LYS A 119 -6.77 -11.77 -28.92
N LYS A 120 -6.11 -11.64 -27.77
CA LYS A 120 -5.74 -12.78 -26.91
C LYS A 120 -6.96 -13.30 -26.15
N VAL A 121 -7.77 -12.39 -25.62
CA VAL A 121 -9.05 -12.72 -24.98
C VAL A 121 -10.01 -13.29 -26.02
N ASN A 122 -10.11 -12.69 -27.20
CA ASN A 122 -10.91 -13.23 -28.31
C ASN A 122 -10.50 -14.66 -28.66
N LYS A 123 -9.20 -14.89 -28.88
CA LYS A 123 -8.68 -16.21 -29.20
C LYS A 123 -9.00 -17.23 -28.10
N PHE A 124 -8.86 -16.86 -26.82
CA PHE A 124 -9.23 -17.75 -25.71
C PHE A 124 -10.72 -18.14 -25.76
N ILE A 125 -11.61 -17.17 -26.01
CA ILE A 125 -13.05 -17.44 -26.14
C ILE A 125 -13.34 -18.40 -27.31
N GLN A 126 -12.65 -18.22 -28.44
CA GLN A 126 -12.81 -19.08 -29.62
C GLN A 126 -12.18 -20.46 -29.46
N ASP A 127 -11.06 -20.57 -28.75
CA ASP A 127 -10.37 -21.83 -28.48
C ASP A 127 -11.10 -22.66 -27.39
N TYR A 128 -11.81 -22.00 -26.46
CA TYR A 128 -12.52 -22.63 -25.35
C TYR A 128 -13.99 -22.16 -25.23
N PRO A 129 -14.82 -22.31 -26.28
CA PRO A 129 -16.18 -21.78 -26.29
C PRO A 129 -17.07 -22.42 -25.22
N GLN A 130 -16.89 -23.71 -24.93
CA GLN A 130 -17.65 -24.40 -23.90
C GLN A 130 -17.38 -23.85 -22.48
N VAL A 131 -16.14 -23.44 -22.20
CA VAL A 131 -15.81 -22.76 -20.94
C VAL A 131 -16.63 -21.47 -20.81
N ILE A 132 -16.76 -20.72 -21.91
CA ILE A 132 -17.49 -19.45 -21.91
C ILE A 132 -18.99 -19.66 -21.75
N GLU A 133 -19.57 -20.68 -22.38
CA GLU A 133 -20.97 -21.03 -22.16
C GLU A 133 -21.24 -21.47 -20.71
N ASP A 134 -20.37 -22.31 -20.14
CA ASP A 134 -20.57 -22.88 -18.81
C ASP A 134 -20.38 -21.86 -17.67
N ILE A 135 -19.56 -20.81 -17.87
CA ILE A 135 -19.44 -19.75 -16.85
C ILE A 135 -20.73 -18.91 -16.73
N ARG A 136 -21.55 -18.84 -17.78
CA ARG A 136 -22.73 -17.97 -17.85
C ARG A 136 -23.77 -18.25 -16.76
N PRO A 137 -24.25 -19.48 -16.55
CA PRO A 137 -25.19 -19.77 -15.46
C PRO A 137 -24.55 -19.72 -14.06
N LEU A 138 -23.23 -19.86 -13.98
CA LEU A 138 -22.49 -19.92 -12.72
C LEU A 138 -22.07 -18.53 -12.19
N MET A 139 -21.96 -17.54 -13.08
CA MET A 139 -21.56 -16.19 -12.69
C MET A 139 -22.61 -15.56 -11.76
N GLY A 140 -22.14 -14.98 -10.65
CA GLY A 140 -22.99 -14.37 -9.63
C GLY A 140 -23.59 -15.37 -8.64
N GLN A 141 -23.45 -16.68 -8.85
CA GLN A 141 -23.91 -17.69 -7.89
C GLN A 141 -23.10 -17.64 -6.59
N PRO A 142 -23.73 -17.93 -5.43
CA PRO A 142 -23.01 -18.07 -4.17
C PRO A 142 -21.89 -19.11 -4.25
N ARG A 143 -20.70 -18.76 -3.75
CA ARG A 143 -19.51 -19.64 -3.73
C ARG A 143 -19.19 -20.12 -2.33
N SER A 144 -19.14 -19.19 -1.39
CA SER A 144 -18.71 -19.44 -0.03
C SER A 144 -19.34 -18.45 0.93
N ALA A 145 -19.65 -18.92 2.13
CA ALA A 145 -20.04 -18.07 3.23
C ALA A 145 -18.85 -17.84 4.16
N SER A 146 -18.67 -16.62 4.63
CA SER A 146 -17.60 -16.20 5.54
C SER A 146 -18.17 -15.24 6.59
N VAL A 147 -17.31 -14.77 7.49
CA VAL A 147 -17.67 -13.81 8.54
C VAL A 147 -17.36 -12.41 8.02
N HIS A 148 -18.27 -11.46 8.24
CA HIS A 148 -18.01 -10.06 7.89
C HIS A 148 -16.81 -9.52 8.68
N ALA A 149 -15.91 -8.83 7.99
CA ALA A 149 -14.67 -8.37 8.59
C ALA A 149 -14.87 -7.26 9.63
N SER A 150 -15.97 -6.50 9.55
CA SER A 150 -16.26 -5.34 10.42
C SER A 150 -17.57 -5.44 11.21
N ALA A 151 -18.60 -6.09 10.66
CA ALA A 151 -19.97 -5.87 11.07
C ALA A 151 -20.31 -6.74 12.28
N ILE A 152 -20.62 -6.06 13.38
CA ILE A 152 -21.05 -6.64 14.64
C ILE A 152 -22.52 -6.26 14.84
N LEU A 153 -23.35 -7.25 15.11
CA LEU A 153 -24.77 -7.10 15.38
C LEU A 153 -25.01 -7.06 16.88
N ILE A 154 -25.95 -6.22 17.31
CA ILE A 154 -26.42 -6.16 18.69
C ILE A 154 -27.94 -6.23 18.68
N THR A 155 -28.51 -7.31 19.23
CA THR A 155 -29.97 -7.49 19.31
C THR A 155 -30.53 -7.02 20.66
N PRO A 156 -31.77 -6.49 20.69
CA PRO A 156 -32.40 -6.10 21.95
C PRO A 156 -32.83 -7.31 22.77
N GLU A 157 -32.87 -7.14 24.09
CA GLU A 157 -33.33 -8.18 25.05
C GLU A 157 -34.79 -8.55 24.87
N THR A 158 -35.59 -7.58 24.45
CA THR A 158 -37.04 -7.72 24.35
C THR A 158 -37.54 -7.07 23.07
N LYS A 159 -38.57 -7.65 22.48
CA LYS A 159 -39.34 -7.07 21.39
C LYS A 159 -40.82 -7.21 21.74
N ASP A 160 -41.58 -6.12 21.65
CA ASP A 160 -43.02 -6.08 21.93
C ASP A 160 -43.41 -6.66 23.31
N GLY A 161 -42.52 -6.51 24.31
CA GLY A 161 -42.72 -7.00 25.67
C GLY A 161 -42.32 -8.47 25.91
N GLU A 162 -41.94 -9.19 24.86
CA GLU A 162 -41.47 -10.58 24.96
C GLU A 162 -39.94 -10.63 24.99
N LYS A 163 -39.39 -11.59 25.75
CA LYS A 163 -37.94 -11.83 25.84
C LYS A 163 -37.46 -12.50 24.55
N MET A 164 -36.38 -11.98 23.97
CA MET A 164 -35.83 -12.43 22.69
C MET A 164 -34.38 -12.90 22.86
N GLU A 165 -33.99 -13.86 22.04
CA GLU A 165 -32.60 -14.24 21.78
C GLU A 165 -32.17 -13.81 20.37
N CYS A 166 -30.87 -13.85 20.09
CA CYS A 166 -30.33 -13.45 18.77
C CYS A 166 -30.97 -14.22 17.60
N PHE A 167 -31.26 -15.51 17.77
CA PHE A 167 -31.82 -16.37 16.72
C PHE A 167 -33.29 -16.09 16.40
N ASP A 168 -34.00 -15.33 17.24
CA ASP A 168 -35.38 -14.91 16.98
C ASP A 168 -35.43 -13.80 15.92
N TYR A 169 -34.32 -13.11 15.66
CA TYR A 169 -34.24 -12.01 14.69
C TYR A 169 -33.68 -12.42 13.33
N THR A 170 -32.75 -13.39 13.29
CA THR A 170 -32.06 -13.79 12.06
C THR A 170 -31.56 -15.23 12.19
N PRO A 171 -31.46 -16.00 11.09
CA PRO A 171 -30.82 -17.30 11.13
C PRO A 171 -29.33 -17.16 11.50
N ILE A 172 -28.86 -18.00 12.41
CA ILE A 172 -27.49 -17.96 12.94
C ILE A 172 -26.84 -19.33 12.77
N LYS A 173 -25.55 -19.32 12.44
CA LYS A 173 -24.67 -20.48 12.45
C LYS A 173 -23.48 -20.25 13.37
N LYS A 174 -22.78 -21.34 13.67
CA LYS A 174 -21.57 -21.34 14.48
C LYS A 174 -20.35 -21.62 13.61
N VAL A 175 -19.33 -20.77 13.66
CA VAL A 175 -18.06 -20.89 12.92
C VAL A 175 -16.92 -20.72 13.91
N ASP A 176 -16.11 -21.76 14.15
CA ASP A 176 -14.99 -21.74 15.11
C ASP A 176 -15.38 -21.14 16.47
N ASP A 177 -16.48 -21.66 17.03
CA ASP A 177 -17.12 -21.20 18.26
C ASP A 177 -17.79 -19.81 18.26
N MET A 178 -17.69 -19.06 17.17
CA MET A 178 -18.31 -17.75 17.01
C MET A 178 -19.72 -17.84 16.40
N LEU A 179 -20.67 -17.08 16.94
CA LEU A 179 -22.00 -16.90 16.35
C LEU A 179 -21.93 -15.92 15.16
N VAL A 180 -22.55 -16.32 14.04
CA VAL A 180 -22.52 -15.58 12.77
C VAL A 180 -23.90 -15.64 12.14
N SER A 181 -24.46 -14.51 11.71
CA SER A 181 -25.69 -14.52 10.92
C SER A 181 -25.48 -15.24 9.58
N GLU A 182 -26.49 -15.96 9.11
CA GLU A 182 -26.47 -16.49 7.73
C GLU A 182 -26.77 -15.42 6.68
N PHE A 183 -27.37 -14.30 7.10
CA PHE A 183 -27.62 -13.16 6.22
C PHE A 183 -26.39 -12.26 6.11
N ASP A 184 -26.27 -11.62 4.95
CA ASP A 184 -25.27 -10.59 4.71
C ASP A 184 -25.70 -9.24 5.31
N GLY A 185 -24.75 -8.30 5.39
CA GLY A 185 -24.98 -6.98 6.01
C GLY A 185 -26.16 -6.21 5.40
N TYR A 186 -26.37 -6.30 4.08
CA TYR A 186 -27.46 -5.61 3.40
C TYR A 186 -28.82 -6.18 3.78
N SER A 187 -28.93 -7.51 3.81
CA SER A 187 -30.17 -8.19 4.24
C SER A 187 -30.46 -7.91 5.72
N LEU A 188 -29.43 -7.79 6.56
CA LEU A 188 -29.58 -7.44 7.97
C LEU A 188 -30.06 -5.99 8.19
N ASP A 189 -29.59 -5.05 7.35
CA ASP A 189 -30.08 -3.67 7.38
C ASP A 189 -31.59 -3.60 7.04
N GLU A 190 -32.07 -4.42 6.09
CA GLU A 190 -33.49 -4.51 5.73
C GLU A 190 -34.35 -5.13 6.84
N VAL A 191 -33.81 -6.09 7.60
CA VAL A 191 -34.47 -6.64 8.80
C VAL A 191 -34.61 -5.57 9.90
N GLY A 192 -33.81 -4.51 9.85
CA GLY A 192 -33.84 -3.41 10.82
C GLY A 192 -33.03 -3.69 12.08
N LEU A 193 -32.03 -4.58 12.00
CA LEU A 193 -31.12 -4.83 13.12
C LEU A 193 -30.05 -3.74 13.23
N LEU A 194 -29.64 -3.44 14.47
CA LEU A 194 -28.51 -2.56 14.70
C LEU A 194 -27.23 -3.26 14.26
N LYS A 195 -26.70 -2.79 13.13
CA LYS A 195 -25.37 -3.12 12.62
C LYS A 195 -24.39 -2.06 13.12
N ASN A 196 -23.27 -2.50 13.69
CA ASN A 196 -22.16 -1.64 14.08
C ASN A 196 -20.90 -2.12 13.36
N ASP A 197 -20.40 -1.28 12.47
CA ASP A 197 -19.20 -1.58 11.71
C ASP A 197 -17.96 -1.14 12.51
N CYS A 198 -17.35 -2.14 13.18
CA CYS A 198 -16.09 -1.99 13.89
C CYS A 198 -14.95 -2.41 12.97
N LEU A 199 -14.38 -1.45 12.24
CA LEU A 199 -13.28 -1.69 11.30
C LEU A 199 -11.94 -1.73 12.04
N GLY A 200 -11.09 -2.70 11.70
CA GLY A 200 -9.73 -2.78 12.20
C GLY A 200 -8.75 -2.29 11.15
N ILE A 201 -8.35 -1.03 11.19
CA ILE A 201 -7.44 -0.45 10.18
C ILE A 201 -5.99 -0.54 10.64
N LYS A 202 -5.15 -1.14 9.79
CA LYS A 202 -3.70 -1.32 10.05
C LYS A 202 -2.99 0.01 10.28
N GLU A 203 -3.48 1.07 9.64
CA GLU A 203 -2.86 2.38 9.74
C GLU A 203 -2.89 2.94 11.16
N LEU A 204 -4.00 2.82 11.89
CA LEU A 204 -4.06 3.29 13.27
C LEU A 204 -3.10 2.51 14.17
N SER A 205 -2.93 1.21 13.93
CA SER A 205 -1.96 0.38 14.66
C SER A 205 -0.52 0.83 14.38
N LYS A 206 -0.21 1.18 13.12
CA LYS A 206 1.09 1.71 12.71
C LYS A 206 1.37 3.09 13.32
N ILE A 207 0.40 4.00 13.26
CA ILE A 207 0.51 5.33 13.86
C ILE A 207 0.71 5.20 15.37
N GLN A 208 -0.08 4.37 16.05
CA GLN A 208 0.08 4.15 17.50
C GLN A 208 1.43 3.52 17.82
N SER A 209 1.89 2.53 17.05
CA SER A 209 3.21 1.93 17.22
C SER A 209 4.33 2.95 17.05
N THR A 210 4.19 3.87 16.09
CA THR A 210 5.14 4.95 15.85
C THR A 210 5.15 5.94 17.01
N ILE A 211 3.97 6.34 17.50
CA ILE A 211 3.83 7.22 18.68
C ILE A 211 4.47 6.58 19.91
N ASN A 212 4.22 5.29 20.15
CA ASN A 212 4.82 4.55 21.27
C ASN A 212 6.34 4.60 21.19
N GLU A 213 6.89 4.41 19.99
CA GLU A 213 8.33 4.48 19.78
C GLU A 213 8.88 5.89 19.97
N CYS A 214 8.16 6.91 19.50
CA CYS A 214 8.54 8.31 19.70
C CYS A 214 8.62 8.65 21.20
N ASN A 215 7.63 8.21 21.96
CA ASN A 215 7.56 8.45 23.41
C ASN A 215 8.62 7.65 24.17
N ARG A 216 8.90 6.41 23.75
CA ARG A 216 9.89 5.54 24.38
C ARG A 216 11.33 6.02 24.13
N VAL A 217 11.63 6.46 22.90
CA VAL A 217 12.99 6.78 22.46
C VAL A 217 13.34 8.26 22.69
N TYR A 218 12.43 9.16 22.34
CA TYR A 218 12.69 10.61 22.37
C TYR A 218 12.04 11.32 23.56
N ASN A 219 11.29 10.60 24.41
CA ASN A 219 10.48 11.19 25.47
C ASN A 219 9.57 12.33 24.95
N ALA A 220 9.03 12.15 23.75
CA ALA A 220 8.32 13.19 23.00
C ALA A 220 7.00 13.60 23.65
N GLY A 221 6.37 12.71 24.43
CA GLY A 221 5.08 12.95 25.06
C GLY A 221 3.95 13.18 24.06
N VAL A 222 4.09 12.75 22.81
CA VAL A 222 3.12 12.97 21.75
C VAL A 222 1.98 11.98 21.82
N THR A 223 0.76 12.45 21.54
CA THR A 223 -0.43 11.62 21.36
C THR A 223 -1.12 11.93 20.05
N PHE A 224 -1.93 10.99 19.55
CA PHE A 224 -2.73 11.20 18.35
C PHE A 224 -3.67 12.41 18.52
N GLU A 225 -4.34 12.49 19.67
CA GLU A 225 -5.27 13.57 20.00
C GLU A 225 -4.60 14.95 20.00
N GLU A 226 -3.40 15.08 20.59
CA GLU A 226 -2.67 16.35 20.60
C GLU A 226 -2.27 16.80 19.20
N ILE A 227 -1.81 15.89 18.33
CA ILE A 227 -1.47 16.23 16.94
C ILE A 227 -2.73 16.71 16.20
N VAL A 228 -3.85 16.01 16.36
CA VAL A 228 -5.12 16.34 15.68
C VAL A 228 -5.75 17.64 16.19
N LYS A 229 -5.63 17.92 17.49
CA LYS A 229 -6.15 19.15 18.11
C LYS A 229 -5.23 20.36 17.92
N GLY A 230 -4.00 20.16 17.45
CA GLY A 230 -3.10 21.23 17.07
C GLY A 230 -3.57 21.95 15.79
N ASP A 231 -2.79 22.93 15.33
CA ASP A 231 -3.15 23.78 14.18
C ASP A 231 -3.08 23.06 12.82
N LEU A 232 -2.60 21.81 12.78
CA LEU A 232 -2.39 21.04 11.56
C LEU A 232 -1.61 21.81 10.48
N ASN A 233 -0.60 22.59 10.88
CA ASN A 233 0.12 23.53 10.03
C ASN A 233 1.64 23.28 9.98
N ASP A 234 2.11 22.09 10.39
CA ASP A 234 3.54 21.78 10.43
C ASP A 234 4.15 21.79 9.01
N PRO A 235 5.04 22.76 8.69
CA PRO A 235 5.56 22.90 7.33
C PRO A 235 6.38 21.68 6.88
N LYS A 236 6.98 20.94 7.82
CA LYS A 236 7.78 19.75 7.49
C LYS A 236 6.89 18.61 6.99
N ALA A 237 5.73 18.37 7.62
CA ALA A 237 4.74 17.37 7.17
C ALA A 237 4.31 17.63 5.72
N TYR A 238 3.97 18.88 5.40
CA TYR A 238 3.60 19.30 4.05
C TYR A 238 4.74 19.20 3.05
N LYS A 239 5.97 19.53 3.46
CA LYS A 239 7.17 19.43 2.62
C LYS A 239 7.52 17.98 2.26
N ILE A 240 7.36 17.03 3.18
CA ILE A 240 7.52 15.60 2.89
C ILE A 240 6.59 15.17 1.75
N LEU A 241 5.31 15.56 1.79
CA LEU A 241 4.34 15.24 0.74
C LEU A 241 4.62 15.98 -0.57
N SER A 242 4.97 17.26 -0.50
CA SER A 242 5.29 18.09 -1.67
C SER A 242 6.55 17.64 -2.40
N ASN A 243 7.51 17.02 -1.69
CA ASN A 243 8.71 16.44 -2.27
C ASN A 243 8.51 15.02 -2.81
N GLY A 244 7.29 14.47 -2.70
CA GLY A 244 6.98 13.11 -3.15
C GLY A 244 7.42 12.00 -2.19
N PHE A 245 7.80 12.35 -0.96
CA PHE A 245 8.15 11.38 0.09
C PHE A 245 6.90 10.87 0.80
N SER A 246 5.95 10.30 0.05
CA SER A 246 4.65 9.86 0.57
C SER A 246 4.53 8.35 0.83
N GLN A 247 5.61 7.57 0.68
CA GLN A 247 5.57 6.12 0.95
C GLN A 247 5.17 5.86 2.41
N ASN A 248 4.31 4.84 2.58
CA ASN A 248 3.71 4.44 3.85
C ASN A 248 2.84 5.51 4.55
N VAL A 249 2.60 6.67 3.93
CA VAL A 249 1.60 7.65 4.39
C VAL A 249 0.24 7.22 3.86
N PHE A 250 -0.72 7.04 4.78
CA PHE A 250 -2.07 6.60 4.48
C PHE A 250 -2.74 7.41 3.35
N GLN A 251 -3.47 6.73 2.46
CA GLN A 251 -4.13 7.29 1.27
C GLN A 251 -3.21 7.92 0.20
N PHE A 252 -1.98 8.28 0.53
CA PHE A 252 -1.12 9.13 -0.29
C PHE A 252 0.14 8.47 -0.87
N SER A 253 0.33 7.17 -0.64
CA SER A 253 1.53 6.42 -1.06
C SER A 253 1.53 5.94 -2.52
N GLY A 254 0.39 5.98 -3.22
CA GLY A 254 0.29 5.51 -4.60
C GLY A 254 1.02 6.43 -5.58
N ARG A 255 1.82 5.88 -6.51
CA ARG A 255 2.69 6.63 -7.46
C ARG A 255 2.01 7.85 -8.11
N GLY A 256 0.78 7.67 -8.59
CA GLY A 256 0.03 8.75 -9.22
C GLY A 256 -0.42 9.84 -8.23
N MET A 257 -0.86 9.43 -7.04
CA MET A 257 -1.22 10.36 -5.96
C MET A 257 0.02 11.11 -5.46
N THR A 258 1.17 10.44 -5.31
CA THR A 258 2.46 11.07 -4.98
C THR A 258 2.78 12.19 -5.97
N LYS A 259 2.68 11.91 -7.28
CA LYS A 259 2.92 12.93 -8.30
C LYS A 259 1.93 14.09 -8.18
N PHE A 260 0.64 13.80 -7.99
CA PHE A 260 -0.37 14.83 -7.83
C PHE A 260 -0.09 15.74 -6.62
N LEU A 261 0.38 15.19 -5.50
CA LEU A 261 0.79 15.97 -4.34
C LEU A 261 2.03 16.84 -4.62
N MET A 262 2.99 16.35 -5.40
CA MET A 262 4.15 17.16 -5.83
C MET A 262 3.73 18.35 -6.70
N ASP A 263 2.78 18.13 -7.62
CA ASP A 263 2.24 19.19 -8.48
C ASP A 263 1.36 20.17 -7.69
N MET A 264 0.59 19.65 -6.71
CA MET A 264 -0.29 20.44 -5.83
C MET A 264 0.48 21.29 -4.83
N ARG A 265 1.61 20.79 -4.32
CA ARG A 265 2.39 21.42 -3.24
C ARG A 265 1.49 21.78 -2.04
N PRO A 266 0.88 20.79 -1.37
CA PRO A 266 -0.04 21.04 -0.28
C PRO A 266 0.66 21.83 0.83
N ASP A 267 -0.01 22.85 1.36
CA ASP A 267 0.49 23.73 2.43
C ASP A 267 -0.52 23.92 3.56
N CYS A 268 -1.70 23.33 3.46
CA CYS A 268 -2.71 23.29 4.51
C CYS A 268 -3.52 21.98 4.50
N ILE A 269 -4.29 21.72 5.58
CA ILE A 269 -5.12 20.51 5.67
C ILE A 269 -6.20 20.46 4.59
N GLY A 270 -6.70 21.62 4.16
CA GLY A 270 -7.69 21.74 3.08
C GLY A 270 -7.20 21.13 1.76
N ASP A 271 -5.90 21.24 1.46
CA ASP A 271 -5.32 20.63 0.26
C ASP A 271 -5.32 19.10 0.35
N LEU A 272 -5.01 18.52 1.51
CA LEU A 272 -5.03 17.07 1.69
C LEU A 272 -6.45 16.51 1.58
N ILE A 273 -7.44 17.25 2.11
CA ILE A 273 -8.86 16.94 1.97
C ILE A 273 -9.28 16.98 0.50
N ALA A 274 -8.87 18.03 -0.23
CA ALA A 274 -9.13 18.15 -1.65
C ALA A 274 -8.43 17.05 -2.45
N ALA A 275 -7.20 16.68 -2.08
CA ALA A 275 -6.43 15.65 -2.77
C ALA A 275 -7.11 14.28 -2.70
N ALA A 276 -7.60 13.90 -1.51
CA ALA A 276 -8.36 12.67 -1.30
C ALA A 276 -9.64 12.61 -2.16
N ALA A 277 -10.28 13.76 -2.41
CA ALA A 277 -11.50 13.82 -3.22
C ALA A 277 -11.22 13.88 -4.73
N LEU A 278 -10.19 14.61 -5.16
CA LEU A 278 -9.90 14.93 -6.56
C LEU A 278 -9.10 13.86 -7.29
N TYR A 279 -8.24 13.09 -6.62
CA TYR A 279 -7.40 12.11 -7.29
C TYR A 279 -8.14 10.77 -7.49
N ARG A 280 -9.19 10.81 -8.30
CA ARG A 280 -10.06 9.67 -8.65
C ARG A 280 -10.39 9.71 -10.15
N PRO A 281 -10.74 8.58 -10.79
CA PRO A 281 -11.00 8.55 -12.24
C PRO A 281 -12.01 9.60 -12.70
N ALA A 282 -13.17 9.72 -12.03
CA ALA A 282 -14.23 10.63 -12.47
C ALA A 282 -13.86 12.14 -12.38
N PRO A 283 -13.27 12.66 -11.29
CA PRO A 283 -12.77 14.04 -11.27
C PRO A 283 -11.63 14.32 -12.28
N ILE A 284 -10.77 13.32 -12.53
CA ILE A 284 -9.67 13.43 -13.50
C ILE A 284 -10.26 13.56 -14.92
N GLU A 285 -11.21 12.70 -15.28
CA GLU A 285 -11.91 12.76 -16.57
C GLU A 285 -12.70 14.06 -16.76
N ALA A 286 -13.29 14.59 -15.68
CA ALA A 286 -13.99 15.87 -15.68
C ALA A 286 -13.05 17.10 -15.78
N GLY A 287 -11.73 16.90 -15.66
CA GLY A 287 -10.74 17.98 -15.68
C GLY A 287 -10.70 18.84 -14.40
N SER A 288 -11.39 18.43 -13.34
CA SER A 288 -11.43 19.17 -12.06
C SER A 288 -10.08 19.14 -11.34
N THR A 289 -9.36 18.02 -11.46
CA THR A 289 -8.03 17.84 -10.87
C THR A 289 -7.02 18.86 -11.43
N GLU A 290 -6.97 19.03 -12.76
CA GLU A 290 -6.08 20.00 -13.41
C GLU A 290 -6.47 21.44 -13.09
N LYS A 291 -7.78 21.76 -13.13
CA LYS A 291 -8.28 23.09 -12.77
C LYS A 291 -7.87 23.50 -11.36
N TYR A 292 -7.93 22.57 -10.41
CA TYR A 292 -7.52 22.84 -9.03
C TYR A 292 -6.04 23.25 -8.97
N LEU A 293 -5.17 22.54 -9.70
CA LEU A 293 -3.73 22.82 -9.73
C LEU A 293 -3.44 24.21 -10.31
N VAL A 294 -4.00 24.55 -11.47
CA VAL A 294 -3.74 25.87 -12.09
C VAL A 294 -4.27 27.02 -11.25
N TYR A 295 -5.38 26.83 -10.53
CA TYR A 295 -5.90 27.84 -9.60
C TYR A 295 -5.03 27.97 -8.36
N LYS A 296 -4.63 26.85 -7.74
CA LYS A 296 -3.75 26.86 -6.56
C LYS A 296 -2.39 27.49 -6.88
N ARG A 297 -1.85 27.23 -8.07
CA ARG A 297 -0.57 27.82 -8.55
C ARG A 297 -0.69 29.30 -8.96
N GLY A 298 -1.91 29.85 -8.99
CA GLY A 298 -2.15 31.24 -9.39
C GLY A 298 -1.98 31.51 -10.89
N GLU A 299 -1.97 30.46 -11.72
CA GLU A 299 -1.85 30.57 -13.18
C GLU A 299 -3.14 31.09 -13.81
N VAL A 300 -4.28 30.79 -13.19
CA VAL A 300 -5.61 31.26 -13.60
C VAL A 300 -6.39 31.72 -12.37
N ALA A 301 -7.10 32.85 -12.48
CA ALA A 301 -7.96 33.32 -11.41
C ALA A 301 -9.26 32.48 -11.32
N PRO A 302 -9.63 31.98 -10.13
CA PRO A 302 -10.89 31.26 -9.95
C PRO A 302 -12.09 32.20 -10.11
N VAL A 303 -13.15 31.70 -10.75
CA VAL A 303 -14.40 32.43 -10.95
C VAL A 303 -15.46 31.90 -9.98
N TYR A 304 -16.09 32.82 -9.25
CA TYR A 304 -17.19 32.52 -8.34
C TYR A 304 -18.48 33.11 -8.89
N LEU A 305 -19.50 32.26 -9.00
CA LEU A 305 -20.85 32.69 -9.35
C LEU A 305 -21.53 33.31 -8.13
N TRP A 306 -22.61 34.06 -8.37
CA TRP A 306 -23.33 34.73 -7.29
C TRP A 306 -23.66 33.78 -6.13
N GLY A 307 -23.28 34.19 -4.91
CA GLY A 307 -23.58 33.46 -3.68
C GLY A 307 -22.80 32.15 -3.46
N THR A 308 -21.81 31.79 -4.29
CA THR A 308 -21.06 30.52 -4.12
C THR A 308 -19.70 30.65 -3.44
N TYR A 309 -19.21 31.87 -3.19
CA TYR A 309 -17.87 32.10 -2.66
C TYR A 309 -17.61 31.36 -1.34
N GLU A 310 -18.49 31.50 -0.35
CA GLU A 310 -18.29 30.88 0.96
C GLU A 310 -18.21 29.35 0.90
N ALA A 311 -19.00 28.71 0.03
CA ALA A 311 -18.97 27.27 -0.17
C ALA A 311 -17.73 26.78 -0.94
N LEU A 312 -17.18 27.61 -1.84
CA LEU A 312 -16.18 27.17 -2.81
C LEU A 312 -14.79 27.78 -2.63
N LYS A 313 -14.59 28.71 -1.69
CA LYS A 313 -13.30 29.40 -1.49
C LYS A 313 -12.13 28.46 -1.21
N ASN A 314 -12.37 27.36 -0.48
CA ASN A 314 -11.35 26.36 -0.13
C ASN A 314 -11.05 25.38 -1.28
N THR A 315 -11.81 25.44 -2.37
CA THR A 315 -11.63 24.62 -3.58
C THR A 315 -11.52 25.46 -4.84
N TYR A 316 -11.17 26.74 -4.70
CA TYR A 316 -10.94 27.66 -5.81
C TYR A 316 -12.12 27.72 -6.82
N GLY A 317 -13.35 27.74 -6.32
CA GLY A 317 -14.55 27.83 -7.17
C GLY A 317 -15.00 26.49 -7.76
N LEU A 318 -14.32 25.37 -7.46
CA LEU A 318 -14.70 24.04 -7.94
C LEU A 318 -15.65 23.34 -6.97
N ILE A 319 -16.73 22.75 -7.48
CA ILE A 319 -17.58 21.86 -6.69
C ILE A 319 -16.91 20.49 -6.62
N VAL A 320 -16.44 20.10 -5.44
CA VAL A 320 -15.72 18.84 -5.19
C VAL A 320 -16.48 17.97 -4.17
N MET A 321 -17.09 18.61 -3.18
CA MET A 321 -17.70 17.94 -2.04
C MET A 321 -19.24 18.01 -2.06
N GLN A 322 -19.87 16.99 -1.50
CA GLN A 322 -21.33 16.91 -1.32
C GLN A 322 -21.87 18.07 -0.47
N GLU A 323 -21.15 18.43 0.58
CA GLU A 323 -21.49 19.48 1.52
C GLU A 323 -21.49 20.86 0.86
N GLN A 324 -20.65 21.07 -0.16
CA GLN A 324 -20.66 22.30 -0.96
C GLN A 324 -21.96 22.46 -1.74
N VAL A 325 -22.46 21.37 -2.33
CA VAL A 325 -23.76 21.38 -3.02
C VAL A 325 -24.90 21.67 -2.05
N ALA A 326 -24.89 21.05 -0.87
CA ALA A 326 -25.91 21.31 0.15
C ALA A 326 -25.86 22.77 0.64
N GLN A 327 -24.66 23.33 0.83
CA GLN A 327 -24.47 24.73 1.21
C GLN A 327 -24.95 25.69 0.12
N ILE A 328 -24.58 25.46 -1.15
CA ILE A 328 -25.03 26.28 -2.29
C ILE A 328 -26.55 26.20 -2.47
N ALA A 329 -27.14 25.01 -2.35
CA ALA A 329 -28.59 24.83 -2.42
C ALA A 329 -29.32 25.66 -1.35
N ARG A 330 -28.76 25.74 -0.14
CA ARG A 330 -29.28 26.58 0.95
C ARG A 330 -29.05 28.07 0.70
N GLU A 331 -27.83 28.47 0.35
CA GLU A 331 -27.42 29.88 0.25
C GLU A 331 -28.03 30.56 -0.97
N VAL A 332 -28.03 29.89 -2.12
CA VAL A 332 -28.58 30.40 -3.38
C VAL A 332 -30.04 30.00 -3.54
N GLY A 333 -30.35 28.71 -3.41
CA GLY A 333 -31.68 28.17 -3.74
C GLY A 333 -32.73 28.26 -2.64
N GLY A 334 -32.38 28.71 -1.44
CA GLY A 334 -33.33 28.85 -0.34
C GLY A 334 -33.68 27.56 0.40
N PHE A 335 -32.97 26.47 0.13
CA PHE A 335 -33.29 25.15 0.67
C PHE A 335 -32.97 25.04 2.17
N SER A 336 -33.68 24.16 2.88
CA SER A 336 -33.19 23.71 4.18
C SER A 336 -31.93 22.86 4.01
N LEU A 337 -31.16 22.66 5.08
CA LEU A 337 -30.00 21.75 5.03
C LEU A 337 -30.42 20.32 4.66
N GLY A 338 -31.59 19.87 5.14
CA GLY A 338 -32.14 18.56 4.82
C GLY A 338 -32.49 18.42 3.34
N ASP A 339 -33.08 19.46 2.74
CA ASP A 339 -33.38 19.49 1.30
C ASP A 339 -32.10 19.47 0.46
N GLY A 340 -31.07 20.21 0.87
CA GLY A 340 -29.76 20.18 0.21
C GLY A 340 -29.11 18.80 0.24
N VAL A 341 -29.13 18.10 1.38
CA VAL A 341 -28.63 16.72 1.48
C VAL A 341 -29.48 15.76 0.65
N ASN A 342 -30.81 15.94 0.63
CA ASN A 342 -31.70 15.14 -0.20
C ASN A 342 -31.40 15.34 -1.71
N LEU A 343 -31.12 16.58 -2.13
CA LEU A 343 -30.72 16.89 -3.50
C LEU A 343 -29.46 16.10 -3.90
N VAL A 344 -28.42 16.09 -3.05
CA VAL A 344 -27.21 15.29 -3.30
C VAL A 344 -27.55 13.81 -3.50
N LYS A 345 -28.37 13.22 -2.61
CA LYS A 345 -28.80 11.82 -2.71
C LYS A 345 -29.52 11.53 -4.03
N LEU A 346 -30.41 12.42 -4.46
CA LEU A 346 -31.18 12.26 -5.70
C LEU A 346 -30.29 12.34 -6.94
N ILE A 347 -29.35 13.28 -6.95
CA ILE A 347 -28.35 13.44 -8.01
C ILE A 347 -27.47 12.20 -8.12
N SER A 348 -26.92 11.69 -7.00
CA SER A 348 -26.09 10.48 -7.00
C SER A 348 -26.85 9.24 -7.48
N LYS A 349 -28.15 9.13 -7.17
CA LYS A 349 -29.03 8.04 -7.64
C LYS A 349 -29.64 8.27 -9.03
N LYS A 350 -29.29 9.36 -9.72
CA LYS A 350 -29.80 9.73 -11.05
C LYS A 350 -31.34 9.72 -11.15
N ARG A 351 -32.03 10.18 -10.10
CA ARG A 351 -33.51 10.24 -10.03
C ARG A 351 -34.04 11.51 -10.72
N MET A 352 -34.00 11.50 -12.06
CA MET A 352 -34.26 12.67 -12.91
C MET A 352 -35.61 13.35 -12.62
N ASP A 353 -36.66 12.56 -12.43
CA ASP A 353 -38.01 13.00 -12.07
C ASP A 353 -38.00 13.93 -10.83
N LYS A 354 -37.32 13.50 -9.76
CA LYS A 354 -37.25 14.25 -8.51
C LYS A 354 -36.27 15.42 -8.58
N ILE A 355 -35.18 15.29 -9.35
CA ILE A 355 -34.20 16.37 -9.57
C ILE A 355 -34.88 17.56 -10.28
N HIS A 356 -35.72 17.30 -11.29
CA HIS A 356 -36.44 18.36 -12.01
C HIS A 356 -37.40 19.15 -11.10
N ALA A 357 -38.09 18.48 -10.17
CA ALA A 357 -38.95 19.16 -9.21
C ALA A 357 -38.16 20.12 -8.29
N MET A 358 -36.98 19.70 -7.82
CA MET A 358 -36.11 20.55 -7.00
C MET A 358 -35.53 21.73 -7.80
N ARG A 359 -35.34 21.59 -9.11
CA ARG A 359 -34.86 22.70 -9.95
C ARG A 359 -35.76 23.92 -9.89
N GLU A 360 -37.07 23.72 -10.02
CA GLU A 360 -38.05 24.82 -9.98
C GLU A 360 -38.03 25.53 -8.62
N GLN A 361 -37.96 24.77 -7.53
CA GLN A 361 -37.82 25.32 -6.19
C GLN A 361 -36.52 26.13 -6.04
N PHE A 362 -35.40 25.60 -6.53
CA PHE A 362 -34.11 26.28 -6.49
C PHE A 362 -34.15 27.60 -7.27
N MET A 363 -34.76 27.63 -8.45
CA MET A 363 -34.88 28.84 -9.27
C MET A 363 -35.75 29.91 -8.61
N SER A 364 -36.86 29.52 -7.96
CA SER A 364 -37.70 30.45 -7.20
C SER A 364 -36.94 31.05 -6.02
N GLY A 365 -36.30 30.21 -5.21
CA GLY A 365 -35.53 30.67 -4.05
C GLY A 365 -34.32 31.54 -4.45
N ALA A 366 -33.65 31.20 -5.55
CA ALA A 366 -32.57 32.02 -6.11
C ALA A 366 -33.06 33.42 -6.51
N LYS A 367 -34.23 33.51 -7.16
CA LYS A 367 -34.85 34.79 -7.53
C LYS A 367 -35.22 35.61 -6.29
N GLU A 368 -35.84 34.98 -5.29
CA GLU A 368 -36.22 35.64 -4.02
C GLU A 368 -35.01 36.20 -3.26
N ARG A 369 -33.84 35.56 -3.40
CA ARG A 369 -32.58 35.98 -2.78
C ARG A 369 -31.76 36.97 -3.61
N GLY A 370 -32.24 37.35 -4.80
CA GLY A 370 -31.58 38.32 -5.66
C GLY A 370 -30.47 37.76 -6.55
N CYS A 371 -30.40 36.44 -6.74
CA CYS A 371 -29.47 35.81 -7.68
C CYS A 371 -29.85 36.16 -9.13
N PRO A 372 -28.90 36.64 -9.96
CA PRO A 372 -29.14 36.81 -11.39
C PRO A 372 -29.57 35.50 -12.04
N LYS A 373 -30.58 35.55 -12.93
CA LYS A 373 -31.14 34.35 -13.57
C LYS A 373 -30.07 33.51 -14.30
N GLU A 374 -29.14 34.16 -14.97
CA GLU A 374 -28.06 33.48 -15.70
C GLU A 374 -27.14 32.71 -14.75
N ASP A 375 -26.82 33.29 -13.60
CA ASP A 375 -26.00 32.65 -12.57
C ASP A 375 -26.75 31.48 -11.93
N ALA A 376 -28.04 31.65 -11.59
CA ALA A 376 -28.87 30.58 -11.04
C ALA A 376 -28.93 29.35 -11.98
N VAL A 377 -29.07 29.57 -13.29
CA VAL A 377 -29.04 28.50 -14.29
C VAL A 377 -27.68 27.81 -14.32
N LYS A 378 -26.59 28.57 -14.42
CA LYS A 378 -25.23 28.01 -14.45
C LYS A 378 -24.90 27.23 -13.18
N ILE A 379 -25.27 27.75 -12.01
CA ILE A 379 -25.05 27.08 -10.71
C ILE A 379 -25.77 25.73 -10.70
N TRP A 380 -27.04 25.70 -11.11
CA TRP A 380 -27.80 24.45 -11.16
C TRP A 380 -27.19 23.42 -12.11
N ASP A 381 -26.77 23.85 -13.30
CA ASP A 381 -26.16 22.96 -14.30
C ASP A 381 -24.85 22.37 -13.77
N ILE A 382 -24.02 23.16 -13.07
CA ILE A 382 -22.79 22.67 -12.42
C ILE A 382 -23.13 21.66 -11.31
N ILE A 383 -24.14 21.93 -10.47
CA ILE A 383 -24.59 21.00 -9.44
C ILE A 383 -25.00 19.64 -10.07
N GLN A 384 -25.80 19.67 -11.14
CA GLN A 384 -26.26 18.46 -11.80
C GLN A 384 -25.11 17.67 -12.44
N LEU A 385 -24.16 18.36 -13.10
CA LEU A 385 -22.98 17.75 -13.69
C LEU A 385 -22.02 17.16 -12.64
N SER A 386 -21.94 17.78 -11.46
CA SER A 386 -21.03 17.34 -10.39
C SER A 386 -21.37 15.98 -9.78
N GLY A 387 -22.63 15.57 -9.90
CA GLY A 387 -23.20 14.39 -9.27
C GLY A 387 -22.46 13.06 -9.44
N SER A 388 -21.73 12.90 -10.53
CA SER A 388 -20.98 11.68 -10.85
C SER A 388 -19.65 11.56 -10.09
N TYR A 389 -19.12 12.66 -9.56
CA TYR A 389 -17.77 12.69 -8.98
C TYR A 389 -17.68 13.31 -7.57
N LEU A 390 -18.75 13.92 -7.05
CA LEU A 390 -18.78 14.47 -5.68
C LEU A 390 -18.28 13.46 -4.64
N PHE A 391 -17.60 13.98 -3.63
CA PHE A 391 -17.10 13.20 -2.51
C PHE A 391 -17.62 13.71 -1.17
N ASN A 392 -17.67 12.85 -0.16
CA ASN A 392 -18.16 13.25 1.17
C ASN A 392 -17.03 13.95 1.95
N SER A 393 -17.25 15.22 2.33
CA SER A 393 -16.24 16.04 3.00
C SER A 393 -15.88 15.51 4.38
N SER A 394 -16.87 15.03 5.15
CA SER A 394 -16.59 14.51 6.50
C SER A 394 -15.67 13.28 6.48
N HIS A 395 -15.92 12.34 5.56
CA HIS A 395 -15.08 11.17 5.34
C HIS A 395 -13.68 11.55 4.83
N ALA A 396 -13.61 12.44 3.82
CA ALA A 396 -12.34 12.95 3.32
C ALA A 396 -11.50 13.62 4.40
N THR A 397 -12.15 14.38 5.29
CA THR A 397 -11.50 15.09 6.40
C THR A 397 -10.89 14.12 7.41
N ALA A 398 -11.64 13.11 7.87
CA ALA A 398 -11.14 12.13 8.82
C ALA A 398 -9.89 11.38 8.28
N TYR A 399 -9.92 11.01 7.00
CA TYR A 399 -8.85 10.26 6.37
C TYR A 399 -7.64 11.16 6.03
N ALA A 400 -7.86 12.41 5.62
CA ALA A 400 -6.80 13.39 5.41
C ALA A 400 -6.08 13.77 6.71
N ILE A 401 -6.81 13.86 7.83
CA ILE A 401 -6.21 14.08 9.16
C ILE A 401 -5.34 12.88 9.54
N THR A 402 -5.84 11.65 9.34
CA THR A 402 -5.04 10.44 9.59
C THR A 402 -3.76 10.42 8.74
N ALA A 403 -3.86 10.80 7.46
CA ALA A 403 -2.70 10.94 6.57
C ALA A 403 -1.73 12.03 7.05
N TYR A 404 -2.24 13.19 7.50
CA TYR A 404 -1.42 14.26 8.06
C TYR A 404 -0.67 13.80 9.31
N VAL A 405 -1.30 13.06 10.21
CA VAL A 405 -0.62 12.50 11.41
C VAL A 405 0.53 11.59 10.98
N GLY A 406 0.33 10.72 10.00
CA GLY A 406 1.40 9.89 9.43
C GLY A 406 2.55 10.73 8.84
N ALA A 407 2.23 11.75 8.05
CA ALA A 407 3.22 12.66 7.46
C ALA A 407 3.97 13.48 8.53
N TYR A 408 3.29 13.92 9.58
CA TYR A 408 3.87 14.63 10.72
C TYR A 408 4.88 13.77 11.48
N LEU A 409 4.51 12.51 11.79
CA LEU A 409 5.40 11.57 12.48
C LEU A 409 6.61 11.23 11.61
N LYS A 410 6.41 11.04 10.31
CA LYS A 410 7.51 10.82 9.35
C LYS A 410 8.46 12.02 9.27
N ALA A 411 7.92 13.23 9.24
CA ALA A 411 8.71 14.45 9.11
C ALA A 411 9.52 14.78 10.38
N ASN A 412 8.95 14.51 11.56
CA ASN A 412 9.54 14.92 12.83
C ASN A 412 10.28 13.78 13.57
N TYR A 413 9.89 12.52 13.32
CA TYR A 413 10.50 11.33 13.92
C TYR A 413 10.75 10.23 12.87
N PRO A 414 11.53 10.54 11.81
CA PRO A 414 11.67 9.65 10.65
C PRO A 414 12.18 8.26 11.02
N THR A 415 13.19 8.15 11.88
CA THR A 415 13.75 6.85 12.28
C THR A 415 12.68 5.97 12.92
N ALA A 416 11.89 6.50 13.86
CA ALA A 416 10.80 5.73 14.50
C ALA A 416 9.68 5.37 13.50
N PHE A 417 9.32 6.30 12.61
CA PHE A 417 8.35 6.04 11.55
C PHE A 417 8.79 4.91 10.63
N TYR A 418 10.03 4.95 10.13
CA TYR A 418 10.55 3.94 9.21
C TYR A 418 10.78 2.59 9.90
N THR A 419 11.19 2.56 11.17
CA THR A 419 11.26 1.33 11.97
C THR A 419 9.92 0.60 12.01
N VAL A 420 8.83 1.35 12.20
CA VAL A 420 7.48 0.75 12.17
C VAL A 420 7.07 0.43 10.74
N ALA A 421 7.24 1.34 9.79
CA ALA A 421 6.85 1.14 8.39
C ALA A 421 7.42 -0.16 7.81
N LEU A 422 8.70 -0.45 8.07
CA LEU A 422 9.39 -1.66 7.61
C LEU A 422 8.86 -2.96 8.24
N GLN A 423 8.36 -2.91 9.48
CA GLN A 423 7.74 -4.07 10.11
C GLN A 423 6.45 -4.48 9.41
N TRP A 424 5.74 -3.53 8.82
CA TRP A 424 4.44 -3.75 8.17
C TRP A 424 4.52 -3.83 6.64
N ALA A 425 5.69 -3.55 6.06
CA ALA A 425 5.90 -3.55 4.61
C ALA A 425 6.00 -4.96 4.02
N ASP A 426 5.34 -5.16 2.89
CA ASP A 426 5.60 -6.33 2.03
C ASP A 426 6.99 -6.21 1.38
N ASP A 427 7.59 -7.34 0.98
CA ASP A 427 8.93 -7.35 0.38
C ASP A 427 9.04 -6.45 -0.88
N LYS A 428 7.94 -6.28 -1.62
CA LYS A 428 7.86 -5.41 -2.81
C LYS A 428 7.88 -3.90 -2.47
N GLU A 429 7.50 -3.52 -1.26
CA GLU A 429 7.41 -2.12 -0.82
C GLU A 429 8.72 -1.64 -0.19
N ILE A 430 9.52 -2.57 0.34
CA ILE A 430 10.77 -2.25 1.05
C ILE A 430 11.75 -1.44 0.20
N PRO A 431 12.05 -1.77 -1.08
CA PRO A 431 13.01 -0.99 -1.86
C PRO A 431 12.62 0.48 -2.02
N ALA A 432 11.33 0.76 -2.23
CA ALA A 432 10.83 2.13 -2.35
C ALA A 432 10.92 2.87 -1.00
N LEU A 433 10.61 2.20 0.11
CA LEU A 433 10.77 2.76 1.45
C LEU A 433 12.23 3.06 1.79
N MET A 434 13.15 2.15 1.45
CA MET A 434 14.59 2.33 1.65
C MET A 434 15.11 3.55 0.88
N SER A 435 14.77 3.62 -0.41
CA SER A 435 15.16 4.72 -1.28
C SER A 435 14.72 6.08 -0.74
N GLU A 436 13.46 6.16 -0.31
CA GLU A 436 12.88 7.39 0.20
C GLU A 436 13.43 7.77 1.59
N MET A 437 13.60 6.77 2.47
CA MET A 437 14.13 6.96 3.81
C MET A 437 15.52 7.60 3.79
N GLU A 438 16.40 7.13 2.90
CA GLU A 438 17.76 7.68 2.73
C GLU A 438 17.75 9.10 2.13
N GLN A 439 16.69 9.48 1.41
CA GLN A 439 16.57 10.81 0.79
C GLN A 439 16.02 11.87 1.74
N CYS A 440 15.13 11.48 2.67
CA CYS A 440 14.44 12.43 3.54
C CYS A 440 14.84 12.34 5.02
N SER A 441 15.73 11.42 5.39
CA SER A 441 16.16 11.23 6.77
C SER A 441 17.61 10.71 6.88
N LYS A 442 18.10 10.56 8.12
CA LYS A 442 19.36 9.89 8.41
C LYS A 442 19.21 8.37 8.60
N ALA A 443 17.97 7.89 8.69
CA ALA A 443 17.70 6.49 8.89
C ALA A 443 18.19 5.69 7.69
N LYS A 444 18.86 4.56 7.97
CA LYS A 444 19.36 3.67 6.93
C LYS A 444 19.19 2.23 7.37
N ILE A 445 18.84 1.37 6.43
CA ILE A 445 18.81 -0.06 6.69
C ILE A 445 20.23 -0.60 6.53
N VAL A 446 20.68 -1.39 7.49
CA VAL A 446 21.98 -2.06 7.45
C VAL A 446 21.80 -3.58 7.36
N PRO A 447 22.79 -4.32 6.83
CA PRO A 447 22.78 -5.78 6.81
C PRO A 447 22.48 -6.38 8.19
N PRO A 448 21.93 -7.60 8.25
CA PRO A 448 21.73 -8.26 9.52
C PRO A 448 23.06 -8.51 10.23
N ASP A 449 23.05 -8.50 11.56
CA ASP A 449 24.18 -8.87 12.41
C ASP A 449 23.68 -9.90 13.43
N ILE A 450 24.38 -11.02 13.57
CA ILE A 450 23.96 -12.13 14.44
C ILE A 450 23.82 -11.73 15.92
N ASN A 451 24.60 -10.75 16.37
CA ASN A 451 24.62 -10.26 17.74
C ASN A 451 23.68 -9.08 17.98
N VAL A 452 23.13 -8.45 16.92
CA VAL A 452 22.29 -7.25 17.04
C VAL A 452 20.88 -7.49 16.49
N SER A 453 20.74 -8.10 15.32
CA SER A 453 19.45 -8.35 14.67
C SER A 453 18.54 -9.25 15.51
N ASP A 454 17.23 -9.09 15.34
CA ASP A 454 16.20 -9.79 16.09
C ASP A 454 15.16 -10.46 15.14
N VAL A 455 14.09 -11.01 15.71
CA VAL A 455 12.91 -11.54 15.00
C VAL A 455 12.30 -10.45 14.13
N LYS A 456 12.21 -9.21 14.64
CA LYS A 456 11.79 -8.01 13.91
C LYS A 456 13.01 -7.15 13.55
N PHE A 457 12.81 -6.12 12.74
CA PHE A 457 13.84 -5.11 12.52
C PHE A 457 14.28 -4.52 13.86
N PHE A 458 15.58 -4.46 14.09
CA PHE A 458 16.15 -3.83 15.27
C PHE A 458 16.67 -2.44 14.89
N THR A 459 16.44 -1.42 15.71
CA THR A 459 16.89 -0.05 15.41
C THR A 459 17.83 0.45 16.49
N ASN A 460 19.04 0.84 16.07
CA ASN A 460 19.95 1.62 16.89
C ASN A 460 19.66 3.11 16.70
N TYR A 461 18.89 3.68 17.63
CA TYR A 461 18.50 5.10 17.60
C TYR A 461 19.65 6.08 17.85
N GLN A 462 20.84 5.61 18.25
CA GLN A 462 22.01 6.48 18.36
C GLN A 462 22.69 6.71 17.00
N THR A 463 22.62 5.72 16.10
CA THR A 463 23.24 5.77 14.77
C THR A 463 22.22 5.89 13.63
N ASP A 464 20.92 5.86 13.95
CA ASP A 464 19.81 5.78 13.00
C ASP A 464 19.91 4.55 12.07
N GLU A 465 20.54 3.47 12.55
CA GLU A 465 20.71 2.22 11.80
C GLU A 465 19.62 1.21 12.12
N ILE A 466 18.93 0.74 11.08
CA ILE A 466 17.88 -0.27 11.17
C ILE A 466 18.45 -1.60 10.66
N PHE A 467 18.78 -2.50 11.57
CA PHE A 467 19.32 -3.82 11.27
C PHE A 467 18.24 -4.74 10.69
N TRP A 468 18.58 -5.39 9.58
CA TRP A 468 17.68 -6.34 8.91
C TRP A 468 17.24 -7.44 9.87
N SER A 469 15.94 -7.77 9.80
CA SER A 469 15.36 -8.87 10.57
C SER A 469 15.93 -10.22 10.12
N LEU A 470 16.27 -11.09 11.08
CA LEU A 470 16.72 -12.45 10.76
C LEU A 470 15.59 -13.27 10.10
N THR A 471 14.32 -13.05 10.45
CA THR A 471 13.21 -13.80 9.85
C THR A 471 12.95 -13.44 8.39
N ARG A 472 13.46 -12.30 7.93
CA ARG A 472 13.42 -11.88 6.52
C ARG A 472 14.58 -12.44 5.69
N ILE A 473 15.44 -13.28 6.28
CA ILE A 473 16.41 -14.07 5.52
C ILE A 473 15.70 -15.29 4.94
N LYS A 474 15.87 -15.51 3.64
CA LYS A 474 15.25 -16.59 2.88
C LYS A 474 15.45 -17.94 3.58
N MET A 475 14.35 -18.67 3.76
CA MET A 475 14.30 -19.96 4.45
C MET A 475 14.63 -19.93 5.95
N LEU A 476 14.73 -18.77 6.59
CA LEU A 476 14.94 -18.66 8.03
C LEU A 476 13.61 -18.33 8.75
N GLY A 477 12.89 -19.38 9.20
CA GLY A 477 11.59 -19.21 9.87
C GLY A 477 11.69 -18.72 11.32
N ALA A 478 10.59 -18.19 11.85
CA ALA A 478 10.51 -17.62 13.21
C ALA A 478 11.08 -18.54 14.30
N LYS A 479 10.70 -19.83 14.31
CA LYS A 479 11.21 -20.81 15.28
C LYS A 479 12.73 -20.96 15.28
N ALA A 480 13.37 -20.86 14.11
CA ALA A 480 14.82 -20.95 13.99
C ALA A 480 15.50 -19.69 14.57
N VAL A 481 14.92 -18.52 14.28
CA VAL A 481 15.42 -17.24 14.78
C VAL A 481 15.25 -17.11 16.29
N GLU A 482 14.07 -17.46 16.82
CA GLU A 482 13.79 -17.48 18.25
C GLU A 482 14.78 -18.38 19.00
N TYR A 483 15.07 -19.56 18.45
CA TYR A 483 16.08 -20.47 19.01
C TYR A 483 17.49 -19.85 19.04
N ILE A 484 17.90 -19.20 17.94
CA ILE A 484 19.20 -18.51 17.85
C ILE A 484 19.30 -17.38 18.87
N ILE A 485 18.25 -16.57 19.01
CA ILE A 485 18.21 -15.44 19.93
C ILE A 485 18.17 -15.92 21.38
N ALA A 486 17.41 -16.98 21.69
CA ALA A 486 17.39 -17.58 23.01
C ALA A 486 18.79 -18.08 23.41
N GLU A 487 19.49 -18.75 22.49
CA GLU A 487 20.87 -19.19 22.73
C GLU A 487 21.83 -18.01 22.90
N ARG A 488 21.71 -16.94 22.09
CA ARG A 488 22.48 -15.69 22.25
C ARG A 488 22.26 -15.07 23.63
N ASN A 489 21.01 -14.95 24.07
CA ASN A 489 20.67 -14.35 25.36
C ASN A 489 21.17 -15.19 26.54
N ARG A 490 21.18 -16.52 26.40
CA ARG A 490 21.66 -17.44 27.44
C ARG A 490 23.19 -17.50 27.52
N GLY A 491 23.86 -17.65 26.40
CA GLY A 491 25.32 -17.89 26.33
C GLY A 491 26.16 -16.67 25.99
N GLY A 492 25.55 -15.48 25.88
CA GLY A 492 26.20 -14.24 25.46
C GLY A 492 26.42 -14.15 23.95
N VAL A 493 27.11 -13.09 23.52
CA VAL A 493 27.40 -12.80 22.11
C VAL A 493 28.18 -13.95 21.45
N PHE A 494 27.95 -14.17 20.16
CA PHE A 494 28.74 -15.08 19.35
C PHE A 494 30.06 -14.42 18.97
N ILE A 495 31.16 -15.17 19.06
CA ILE A 495 32.52 -14.65 18.80
C ILE A 495 33.12 -15.09 17.46
N SER A 496 32.57 -16.14 16.83
CA SER A 496 32.95 -16.63 15.51
C SER A 496 31.86 -17.54 14.92
N ILE A 497 31.97 -17.88 13.64
CA ILE A 497 31.09 -18.84 12.97
C ILE A 497 31.16 -20.23 13.60
N GLU A 498 32.35 -20.68 14.03
CA GLU A 498 32.54 -21.96 14.73
C GLU A 498 31.85 -21.93 16.09
N ASN A 499 32.02 -20.84 16.85
CA ASN A 499 31.34 -20.67 18.14
C ASN A 499 29.81 -20.70 17.98
N PHE A 500 29.28 -20.03 16.95
CA PHE A 500 27.86 -20.09 16.62
C PHE A 500 27.42 -21.51 16.30
N ILE A 501 28.15 -22.21 15.41
CA ILE A 501 27.81 -23.58 15.02
C ILE A 501 27.86 -24.53 16.23
N HIS A 502 28.88 -24.45 17.08
CA HIS A 502 29.02 -25.33 18.25
C HIS A 502 27.93 -25.09 19.30
N ARG A 503 27.48 -23.85 19.47
CA ARG A 503 26.39 -23.52 20.40
C ARG A 503 25.02 -23.94 19.88
N ILE A 504 24.74 -23.67 18.60
CA ILE A 504 23.43 -23.95 17.98
C ILE A 504 23.26 -25.44 17.66
N PHE A 505 24.32 -26.13 17.28
CA PHE A 505 24.30 -27.54 16.88
C PHE A 505 24.92 -28.47 17.92
N ARG A 506 25.01 -28.05 19.20
CA ARG A 506 25.68 -28.78 20.29
C ARG A 506 25.44 -30.30 20.29
N TYR A 507 24.24 -30.74 19.92
CA TYR A 507 23.80 -32.15 19.91
C TYR A 507 23.74 -32.82 18.53
N LYS A 508 24.12 -32.12 17.44
CA LYS A 508 23.95 -32.57 16.04
C LYS A 508 25.18 -32.47 15.15
N LEU A 509 26.35 -32.11 15.70
CA LEU A 509 27.56 -32.05 14.90
C LEU A 509 27.99 -33.46 14.50
N LYS A 510 27.94 -33.75 13.19
CA LYS A 510 28.41 -35.01 12.60
C LYS A 510 29.88 -35.34 12.91
N LYS A 511 30.65 -34.36 13.40
CA LYS A 511 32.05 -34.46 13.82
C LYS A 511 32.24 -35.10 15.20
N TYR A 512 31.19 -35.13 16.04
CA TYR A 512 31.25 -35.72 17.38
C TYR A 512 30.19 -36.82 17.51
N SER A 513 30.63 -38.07 17.30
CA SER A 513 29.93 -39.23 17.82
C SER A 513 30.15 -39.26 19.34
N TYR A 514 29.07 -39.49 20.09
CA TYR A 514 28.98 -39.72 21.54
C TYR A 514 28.89 -38.48 22.46
N TRP A 515 27.72 -38.37 23.09
CA TRP A 515 27.63 -38.40 24.56
C TRP A 515 26.61 -39.50 24.91
N ASP A 516 27.01 -40.48 25.71
CA ASP A 516 26.13 -41.54 26.27
C ASP A 516 25.29 -40.99 27.43
N ASP A 517 24.66 -39.83 27.28
CA ASP A 517 23.64 -39.37 28.22
C ASP A 517 22.26 -39.73 27.63
N PRO A 518 21.38 -40.41 28.39
CA PRO A 518 20.03 -40.71 27.92
C PRO A 518 19.26 -39.42 27.66
N ASP A 519 18.63 -39.34 26.48
CA ASP A 519 17.84 -38.18 26.06
C ASP A 519 16.84 -37.77 27.16
N ASN A 520 17.05 -36.62 27.79
CA ASN A 520 16.12 -36.06 28.78
C ASN A 520 14.87 -35.51 28.07
N ALA A 521 13.74 -35.38 28.80
CA ALA A 521 12.46 -34.96 28.21
C ALA A 521 12.49 -33.60 27.47
N ASP A 522 13.47 -32.74 27.77
CA ASP A 522 13.72 -31.47 27.08
C ASP A 522 14.49 -31.61 25.73
N GLU A 523 15.18 -32.73 25.52
CA GLU A 523 16.07 -33.00 24.37
C GLU A 523 15.32 -33.45 23.10
N VAL A 524 14.01 -33.68 23.20
CA VAL A 524 13.11 -33.92 22.06
C VAL A 524 12.90 -32.65 21.21
N THR A 525 13.38 -31.49 21.66
CA THR A 525 13.29 -30.23 20.90
C THR A 525 14.23 -30.25 19.70
N ARG A 526 13.75 -30.78 18.58
CA ARG A 526 14.44 -30.80 17.28
C ARG A 526 15.03 -29.42 16.99
N VAL A 527 16.37 -29.32 16.95
CA VAL A 527 17.08 -28.10 16.56
C VAL A 527 16.45 -27.53 15.27
N PRO A 528 15.81 -26.35 15.32
CA PRO A 528 15.08 -25.78 14.19
C PRO A 528 16.01 -25.10 13.18
N VAL A 529 17.33 -25.21 13.38
CA VAL A 529 18.38 -24.66 12.52
C VAL A 529 19.06 -25.77 11.71
N ASN A 530 19.37 -25.52 10.43
CA ASN A 530 20.07 -26.46 9.56
C ASN A 530 21.19 -25.75 8.78
N ALA A 531 22.02 -26.51 8.05
CA ALA A 531 23.15 -25.96 7.31
C ALA A 531 22.75 -24.93 6.24
N ARG A 532 21.57 -25.06 5.64
CA ARG A 532 21.06 -24.08 4.67
C ARG A 532 20.76 -22.74 5.33
N HIS A 533 20.24 -22.75 6.56
CA HIS A 533 20.04 -21.53 7.35
C HIS A 533 21.38 -20.82 7.58
N VAL A 534 22.40 -21.55 8.03
CA VAL A 534 23.75 -20.99 8.26
C VAL A 534 24.33 -20.41 6.97
N LYS A 535 24.24 -21.14 5.85
CA LYS A 535 24.67 -20.63 4.54
C LYS A 535 23.98 -19.29 4.21
N ASN A 536 22.66 -19.22 4.33
CA ASN A 536 21.92 -18.01 3.98
C ASN A 536 22.23 -16.84 4.94
N MET A 537 22.49 -17.11 6.23
CA MET A 537 22.91 -16.10 7.18
C MET A 537 24.30 -15.53 6.86
N ILE A 538 25.25 -16.38 6.45
CA ILE A 538 26.57 -15.94 5.97
C ILE A 538 26.41 -15.08 4.72
N LEU A 539 25.64 -15.57 3.73
CA LEU A 539 25.39 -14.81 2.49
C LEU A 539 24.66 -13.49 2.75
N ALA A 540 23.82 -13.40 3.78
CA ALA A 540 23.13 -12.19 4.17
C ALA A 540 24.03 -11.16 4.87
N GLY A 541 25.18 -11.59 5.41
CA GLY A 541 26.13 -10.73 6.12
C GLY A 541 26.08 -10.81 7.66
N CYS A 542 25.32 -11.77 8.23
CA CYS A 542 25.14 -11.87 9.69
C CYS A 542 26.44 -11.97 10.50
N PHE A 543 27.51 -12.46 9.87
CA PHE A 543 28.79 -12.74 10.53
C PHE A 543 29.89 -11.75 10.15
N ASP A 544 29.61 -10.77 9.28
CA ASP A 544 30.63 -9.86 8.72
C ASP A 544 31.39 -9.10 9.83
N ASN A 545 30.67 -8.60 10.84
CA ASN A 545 31.26 -7.84 11.93
C ASN A 545 32.09 -8.71 12.88
N ILE A 546 31.59 -9.90 13.25
CA ILE A 546 32.31 -10.77 14.19
C ILE A 546 33.57 -11.38 13.56
N GLU A 547 33.52 -11.63 12.25
CA GLU A 547 34.62 -12.16 11.45
C GLU A 547 35.54 -11.05 10.90
N ARG A 548 35.21 -9.77 11.14
CA ARG A 548 35.98 -8.59 10.74
C ARG A 548 36.27 -8.52 9.25
N LEU A 549 35.24 -8.72 8.43
CA LEU A 549 35.37 -8.70 6.99
C LEU A 549 35.66 -7.28 6.48
N GLU A 550 36.71 -7.15 5.68
CA GLU A 550 37.00 -5.90 4.94
C GLU A 550 36.28 -5.87 3.60
N THR A 551 36.09 -7.04 2.97
CA THR A 551 35.41 -7.15 1.68
C THR A 551 34.34 -8.24 1.66
N ILE A 552 33.26 -8.01 0.91
CA ILE A 552 32.16 -8.97 0.79
C ILE A 552 32.59 -10.32 0.16
N THR A 553 33.66 -10.32 -0.63
CA THR A 553 34.24 -11.52 -1.25
C THR A 553 34.83 -12.49 -0.22
N ASP A 554 35.25 -11.99 0.94
CA ASP A 554 35.83 -12.80 2.01
C ASP A 554 34.79 -13.70 2.70
N ARG A 555 33.49 -13.49 2.45
CA ARG A 555 32.41 -14.37 2.91
C ARG A 555 32.60 -15.82 2.47
N TYR A 556 33.31 -16.07 1.35
CA TYR A 556 33.64 -17.43 0.92
C TYR A 556 34.42 -18.21 1.99
N GLY A 557 35.38 -17.56 2.66
CA GLY A 557 36.15 -18.17 3.73
C GLY A 557 35.27 -18.60 4.89
N ILE A 558 34.28 -17.79 5.27
CA ILE A 558 33.29 -18.15 6.30
C ILE A 558 32.46 -19.35 5.85
N VAL A 559 31.99 -19.36 4.60
CA VAL A 559 31.22 -20.47 4.03
C VAL A 559 32.01 -21.77 4.05
N GLN A 560 33.31 -21.74 3.72
CA GLN A 560 34.20 -22.90 3.78
C GLN A 560 34.36 -23.43 5.22
N ARG A 561 34.61 -22.56 6.19
CA ARG A 561 34.73 -22.97 7.59
C ARG A 561 33.41 -23.55 8.13
N ALA A 562 32.28 -22.94 7.79
CA ALA A 562 30.97 -23.48 8.14
C ALA A 562 30.67 -24.83 7.48
N ALA A 563 31.06 -25.01 6.21
CA ALA A 563 30.95 -26.27 5.48
C ALA A 563 31.76 -27.39 6.14
N ASN A 564 32.98 -27.08 6.57
CA ASN A 564 33.85 -28.02 7.29
C ASN A 564 33.26 -28.45 8.63
N GLU A 565 32.69 -27.51 9.42
CA GLU A 565 32.11 -27.82 10.72
C GLU A 565 30.76 -28.57 10.62
N LEU A 566 29.95 -28.26 9.60
CA LEU A 566 28.62 -28.87 9.42
C LEU A 566 28.61 -30.11 8.51
N GLY A 567 29.72 -30.39 7.81
CA GLY A 567 29.89 -31.56 6.94
C GLY A 567 28.99 -31.54 5.70
N PHE A 568 28.96 -30.40 4.98
CA PHE A 568 28.30 -30.30 3.68
C PHE A 568 29.27 -29.82 2.60
N GLU A 569 29.02 -30.23 1.35
CA GLU A 569 29.86 -29.85 0.22
C GLU A 569 29.44 -28.50 -0.37
N LEU A 570 30.39 -27.80 -1.00
CA LEU A 570 30.17 -26.57 -1.74
C LEU A 570 30.18 -26.87 -3.25
N PRO A 571 29.02 -27.05 -3.90
CA PRO A 571 28.98 -27.37 -5.32
C PRO A 571 29.54 -26.21 -6.14
N GLU A 572 30.34 -26.51 -7.17
CA GLU A 572 30.85 -25.51 -8.11
C GLU A 572 29.73 -24.71 -8.81
N LYS A 573 28.57 -25.34 -8.99
CA LYS A 573 27.35 -24.68 -9.49
C LYS A 573 26.87 -23.53 -8.58
N ASP A 574 26.98 -23.71 -7.26
CA ASP A 574 26.55 -22.70 -6.29
C ASP A 574 27.65 -21.64 -6.11
N PHE A 575 28.92 -22.03 -6.25
CA PHE A 575 30.11 -21.20 -6.05
C PHE A 575 31.12 -21.33 -7.21
N PRO A 576 30.84 -20.71 -8.39
CA PRO A 576 31.71 -20.80 -9.56
C PRO A 576 33.05 -20.09 -9.31
N THR A 577 34.16 -20.76 -9.61
CA THR A 577 35.52 -20.29 -9.28
C THR A 577 35.88 -18.95 -9.92
N ASP A 578 35.32 -18.65 -11.10
CA ASP A 578 35.51 -17.40 -11.85
C ASP A 578 34.75 -16.19 -11.27
N LEU A 579 33.79 -16.43 -10.38
CA LEU A 579 32.94 -15.40 -9.76
C LEU A 579 33.29 -15.11 -8.29
N LEU A 580 34.12 -15.94 -7.65
CA LEU A 580 34.42 -15.83 -6.21
C LEU A 580 35.11 -14.51 -5.84
N ASP A 581 35.93 -13.95 -6.73
CA ASP A 581 36.62 -12.67 -6.54
C ASP A 581 35.78 -11.45 -6.97
N LYS A 582 34.54 -11.68 -7.44
CA LYS A 582 33.68 -10.62 -7.97
C LYS A 582 32.73 -10.09 -6.90
N HIS A 583 32.91 -8.82 -6.53
CA HIS A 583 32.07 -8.13 -5.54
C HIS A 583 30.57 -8.20 -5.87
N TYR A 584 30.20 -8.00 -7.15
CA TYR A 584 28.80 -8.01 -7.57
C TYR A 584 28.15 -9.39 -7.39
N TYR A 585 28.89 -10.49 -7.56
CA TYR A 585 28.37 -11.84 -7.37
C TYR A 585 27.91 -12.04 -5.93
N TRP A 586 28.75 -11.69 -4.94
CA TRP A 586 28.39 -11.77 -3.52
C TRP A 586 27.27 -10.79 -3.13
N SER A 587 27.26 -9.59 -3.70
CA SER A 587 26.17 -8.62 -3.49
C SER A 587 24.84 -9.16 -4.01
N MET A 588 24.85 -9.81 -5.18
CA MET A 588 23.67 -10.49 -5.73
C MET A 588 23.23 -11.68 -4.88
N GLN A 589 24.15 -12.46 -4.31
CA GLN A 589 23.79 -13.52 -3.36
C GLN A 589 23.13 -12.93 -2.12
N GLN A 590 23.67 -11.84 -1.56
CA GLN A 590 23.09 -11.15 -0.41
C GLN A 590 21.67 -10.67 -0.70
N ILE A 591 21.46 -9.98 -1.82
CA ILE A 591 20.13 -9.52 -2.27
C ILE A 591 19.20 -10.73 -2.47
N ALA A 592 19.68 -11.82 -3.06
CA ALA A 592 18.86 -13.00 -3.32
C ALA A 592 18.40 -13.74 -2.05
N VAL A 593 19.17 -13.66 -0.96
CA VAL A 593 18.83 -14.31 0.32
C VAL A 593 18.19 -13.37 1.32
N SER A 594 18.42 -12.06 1.25
CA SER A 594 17.94 -11.13 2.29
C SER A 594 17.13 -9.97 1.73
N GLY A 595 17.15 -9.72 0.42
CA GLY A 595 16.51 -8.54 -0.19
C GLY A 595 17.27 -7.24 0.03
N ILE A 596 18.28 -7.22 0.90
CA ILE A 596 19.15 -6.08 1.16
C ILE A 596 20.55 -6.31 0.58
N GLY A 597 21.14 -5.27 0.03
CA GLY A 597 22.52 -5.24 -0.45
C GLY A 597 22.70 -4.11 -1.45
N SER A 598 23.95 -3.72 -1.66
CA SER A 598 24.31 -2.72 -2.67
C SER A 598 25.33 -3.30 -3.64
N ILE A 599 25.05 -3.19 -4.91
CA ILE A 599 25.97 -3.51 -5.99
C ILE A 599 26.76 -2.24 -6.33
N ASP A 600 28.09 -2.36 -6.37
CA ASP A 600 28.96 -1.32 -6.91
C ASP A 600 28.97 -1.42 -8.45
N TYR A 601 27.96 -0.79 -9.06
CA TYR A 601 27.82 -0.74 -10.51
C TYR A 601 28.94 0.02 -11.20
N ARG A 602 29.62 0.94 -10.50
CA ARG A 602 30.76 1.66 -11.05
C ARG A 602 31.93 0.71 -11.27
N ARG A 603 32.20 -0.16 -10.30
CA ARG A 603 33.24 -1.20 -10.42
C ARG A 603 32.93 -2.19 -11.54
N ILE A 604 31.65 -2.56 -11.75
CA ILE A 604 31.22 -3.39 -12.88
C ILE A 604 31.52 -2.69 -14.21
N PHE A 605 31.13 -1.42 -14.34
CA PHE A 605 31.42 -0.63 -15.52
C PHE A 605 32.93 -0.49 -15.75
N ASP A 606 33.71 -0.26 -14.69
CA ASP A 606 35.15 -0.06 -14.77
C ASP A 606 35.91 -1.30 -15.25
N ALA A 607 35.37 -2.50 -15.02
CA ALA A 607 35.89 -3.78 -15.50
C ALA A 607 35.31 -4.22 -16.86
N SER A 608 34.31 -3.51 -17.39
CA SER A 608 33.60 -3.90 -18.63
C SER A 608 34.41 -3.71 -19.90
N LYS A 609 34.06 -4.48 -20.94
CA LYS A 609 34.58 -4.27 -22.32
C LYS A 609 33.98 -3.02 -22.98
N THR A 610 32.89 -2.47 -22.44
CA THR A 610 32.24 -1.26 -22.94
C THR A 610 32.93 0.04 -22.53
N LYS A 611 33.58 0.11 -21.36
CA LYS A 611 34.31 1.31 -20.90
C LYS A 611 35.24 1.95 -21.95
N PRO A 612 36.14 1.21 -22.63
CA PRO A 612 36.97 1.81 -23.68
C PRO A 612 36.17 2.30 -24.90
N LYS A 613 35.00 1.71 -25.19
CA LYS A 613 34.16 2.07 -26.35
C LYS A 613 33.39 3.38 -26.14
N VAL A 614 33.10 3.73 -24.90
CA VAL A 614 32.30 4.92 -24.53
C VAL A 614 33.15 6.13 -24.11
N LYS A 615 34.46 5.94 -23.92
CA LYS A 615 35.39 7.02 -23.54
C LYS A 615 35.28 8.20 -24.52
N GLY A 616 34.98 9.39 -23.99
CA GLY A 616 34.79 10.63 -24.77
C GLY A 616 33.44 10.76 -25.48
N LYS A 617 32.57 9.75 -25.42
CA LYS A 617 31.22 9.77 -26.04
C LYS A 617 30.08 9.94 -25.03
N ALA A 618 30.28 9.42 -23.82
CA ALA A 618 29.33 9.50 -22.72
C ALA A 618 30.06 9.51 -21.37
N SER A 619 29.54 10.25 -20.40
CA SER A 619 30.06 10.29 -19.03
C SER A 619 29.36 9.24 -18.15
N TRP A 620 30.10 8.57 -17.27
CA TRP A 620 29.47 7.75 -16.24
C TRP A 620 28.58 8.60 -15.35
N MET A 621 27.39 8.09 -15.03
CA MET A 621 26.48 8.74 -14.10
C MET A 621 25.64 7.67 -13.39
N GLU A 622 25.36 7.88 -12.10
CA GLU A 622 24.41 7.05 -11.37
C GLU A 622 22.98 7.45 -11.68
N LEU A 623 22.03 6.53 -11.54
CA LEU A 623 20.61 6.80 -11.77
C LEU A 623 20.11 7.96 -10.91
N ARG A 624 20.50 8.02 -9.63
CA ARG A 624 20.16 9.13 -8.73
C ARG A 624 20.58 10.50 -9.28
N SER A 625 21.80 10.60 -9.80
CA SER A 625 22.27 11.83 -10.44
C SER A 625 21.53 12.10 -11.74
N ALA A 626 21.24 11.07 -12.53
CA ALA A 626 20.50 11.22 -13.78
C ALA A 626 19.04 11.68 -13.60
N MET A 627 18.45 11.48 -12.42
CA MET A 627 17.11 11.98 -12.08
C MET A 627 17.07 13.49 -11.84
N ASP A 628 18.20 14.11 -11.48
CA ASP A 628 18.30 15.56 -11.28
C ASP A 628 18.01 16.29 -12.59
N LEU A 629 17.07 17.24 -12.54
CA LEU A 629 16.56 18.00 -13.68
C LEU A 629 17.69 18.75 -14.42
N ASP A 630 18.70 19.22 -13.70
CA ASP A 630 19.85 19.95 -14.26
C ASP A 630 20.75 19.09 -15.16
N ASN A 631 20.53 17.77 -15.16
CA ASN A 631 21.27 16.83 -16.00
C ASN A 631 20.58 16.54 -17.35
N GLU A 632 19.47 17.19 -17.67
CA GLU A 632 18.82 17.06 -18.98
C GLU A 632 19.80 17.33 -20.14
N GLY A 633 19.68 16.53 -21.20
CA GLY A 633 20.47 16.65 -22.43
C GLY A 633 21.86 15.99 -22.36
N LYS A 634 22.34 15.62 -21.17
CA LYS A 634 23.64 14.95 -21.03
C LYS A 634 23.62 13.53 -21.61
N ARG A 635 24.70 13.17 -22.32
CA ARG A 635 24.98 11.80 -22.78
C ARG A 635 25.72 11.05 -21.69
N ILE A 636 25.09 10.01 -21.16
CA ILE A 636 25.60 9.25 -20.04
C ILE A 636 25.77 7.77 -20.38
N VAL A 637 26.61 7.09 -19.61
CA VAL A 637 26.67 5.63 -19.52
C VAL A 637 26.26 5.22 -18.11
N VAL A 638 25.34 4.26 -18.03
CA VAL A 638 24.80 3.74 -16.78
C VAL A 638 25.00 2.22 -16.76
N CYS A 639 25.34 1.69 -15.59
CA CYS A 639 25.23 0.27 -15.31
C CYS A 639 24.14 0.04 -14.27
N ALA A 640 23.16 -0.81 -14.59
CA ALA A 640 21.98 -1.04 -13.77
C ALA A 640 21.37 -2.41 -14.05
N THR A 641 20.59 -2.92 -13.12
CA THR A 641 19.78 -4.15 -13.28
C THR A 641 18.46 -3.80 -13.98
N VAL A 642 18.03 -4.59 -14.96
CA VAL A 642 16.71 -4.42 -15.58
C VAL A 642 15.69 -5.23 -14.79
N ILE A 643 14.69 -4.56 -14.20
CA ILE A 643 13.64 -5.24 -13.40
C ILE A 643 12.35 -5.48 -14.18
N GLU A 644 12.06 -4.64 -15.17
CA GLU A 644 10.84 -4.73 -15.97
C GLU A 644 11.13 -4.35 -17.42
N VAL A 645 10.39 -4.99 -18.34
CA VAL A 645 10.47 -4.76 -19.78
C VAL A 645 9.05 -4.68 -20.33
N GLU A 646 8.68 -3.53 -20.88
CA GLU A 646 7.41 -3.32 -21.58
C GLU A 646 7.66 -3.01 -23.06
N GLU A 647 7.13 -3.82 -23.97
CA GLU A 647 7.10 -3.47 -25.39
C GLU A 647 5.83 -2.71 -25.74
N LYS A 648 5.98 -1.56 -26.40
CA LYS A 648 4.88 -0.72 -26.86
C LYS A 648 5.03 -0.40 -28.35
N SER A 649 3.95 0.07 -28.96
CA SER A 649 3.95 0.47 -30.36
C SER A 649 3.22 1.78 -30.54
N TYR A 650 3.73 2.65 -31.41
CA TYR A 650 3.08 3.90 -31.79
C TYR A 650 3.02 4.02 -33.31
N LYS A 651 2.12 4.88 -33.81
CA LYS A 651 2.06 5.22 -35.23
C LYS A 651 2.88 6.49 -35.44
N ASP A 652 3.91 6.41 -36.27
CA ASP A 652 4.75 7.56 -36.60
C ASP A 652 3.91 8.61 -37.34
N LYS A 653 3.91 9.85 -36.86
CA LYS A 653 3.10 10.93 -37.45
C LYS A 653 3.58 11.35 -38.85
N THR A 654 4.84 11.05 -39.18
CA THR A 654 5.50 11.49 -40.42
C THR A 654 5.47 10.40 -41.48
N SER A 655 5.79 9.15 -41.11
CA SER A 655 5.81 8.01 -42.04
C SER A 655 4.49 7.21 -42.05
N GLY A 656 3.62 7.39 -41.05
CA GLY A 656 2.39 6.61 -40.90
C GLY A 656 2.60 5.14 -40.49
N GLU A 657 3.85 4.69 -40.42
CA GLU A 657 4.22 3.32 -40.07
C GLU A 657 4.07 3.05 -38.57
N LYS A 658 3.75 1.80 -38.23
CA LYS A 658 3.70 1.35 -36.84
C LYS A 658 5.10 1.00 -36.36
N LYS A 659 5.69 1.89 -35.56
CA LYS A 659 7.01 1.68 -34.94
C LYS A 659 6.87 1.04 -33.56
N LYS A 660 7.85 0.23 -33.18
CA LYS A 660 7.95 -0.38 -31.85
C LYS A 660 8.97 0.37 -31.00
N PHE A 661 8.72 0.47 -29.71
CA PHE A 661 9.68 0.94 -28.72
C PHE A 661 9.53 0.07 -27.46
N ALA A 662 10.54 0.06 -26.61
CA ALA A 662 10.51 -0.67 -25.36
C ALA A 662 10.79 0.29 -24.20
N LYS A 663 10.13 0.07 -23.08
CA LYS A 663 10.45 0.72 -21.81
C LYS A 663 11.08 -0.32 -20.91
N LEU A 664 12.26 0.00 -20.41
CA LEU A 664 12.96 -0.78 -19.40
C LEU A 664 12.90 -0.01 -18.09
N THR A 665 12.55 -0.69 -17.01
CA THR A 665 12.74 -0.12 -15.67
C THR A 665 14.11 -0.57 -15.19
N LEU A 666 15.02 0.40 -15.04
CA LEU A 666 16.37 0.17 -14.53
C LEU A 666 16.37 0.37 -13.01
N GLN A 667 17.09 -0.51 -12.32
CA GLN A 667 17.35 -0.43 -10.90
C GLN A 667 18.86 -0.35 -10.67
N GLN A 668 19.28 0.67 -9.93
CA GLN A 668 20.63 0.79 -9.39
C GLN A 668 20.48 0.88 -7.87
N ASN A 669 20.64 -0.25 -7.19
CA ASN A 669 20.36 -0.38 -5.75
C ASN A 669 18.92 0.06 -5.41
N ASN A 670 18.76 1.15 -4.67
CA ASN A 670 17.46 1.69 -4.26
C ASN A 670 16.86 2.64 -5.31
N ASP A 671 17.61 3.01 -6.35
CA ASP A 671 17.18 4.01 -7.32
C ASP A 671 16.56 3.35 -8.57
N LEU A 672 15.37 3.82 -8.98
CA LEU A 672 14.65 3.32 -10.15
C LEU A 672 14.52 4.41 -11.22
N MET A 673 14.88 4.09 -12.47
CA MET A 673 14.75 5.03 -13.57
C MET A 673 14.22 4.34 -14.83
N GLU A 674 13.34 5.02 -15.56
CA GLU A 674 12.85 4.53 -16.85
C GLU A 674 13.91 4.77 -17.94
N LEU A 675 14.19 3.72 -18.71
CA LEU A 675 14.94 3.77 -19.96
C LEU A 675 14.01 3.47 -21.14
N VAL A 676 13.85 4.44 -22.02
CA VAL A 676 13.09 4.32 -23.27
C VAL A 676 14.03 3.92 -24.40
N CYS A 677 13.84 2.71 -24.90
CA CYS A 677 14.54 2.15 -26.05
C CYS A 677 13.72 2.40 -27.33
N TRP A 678 14.15 3.37 -28.14
CA TRP A 678 13.45 3.76 -29.37
C TRP A 678 13.66 2.76 -30.52
N SER A 679 12.77 2.80 -31.52
CA SER A 679 12.75 1.89 -32.66
C SER A 679 14.09 1.72 -33.36
N ASP A 680 14.82 2.81 -33.53
CA ASP A 680 16.06 2.82 -34.31
C ASP A 680 17.17 2.06 -33.60
N PHE A 681 17.17 2.09 -32.26
CA PHE A 681 18.06 1.27 -31.45
C PHE A 681 17.61 -0.20 -31.43
N LEU A 682 16.31 -0.45 -31.25
CA LEU A 682 15.76 -1.81 -31.20
C LEU A 682 16.00 -2.61 -32.48
N ASN A 683 15.93 -1.96 -33.64
CA ASN A 683 16.15 -2.61 -34.93
C ASN A 683 17.60 -3.07 -35.11
N GLU A 684 18.57 -2.39 -34.47
CA GLU A 684 19.98 -2.76 -34.51
C GLU A 684 20.39 -3.70 -33.36
N PHE A 685 19.59 -3.76 -32.29
CA PHE A 685 19.85 -4.61 -31.14
C PHE A 685 19.56 -6.09 -31.49
N LYS A 686 20.62 -6.90 -31.52
CA LYS A 686 20.59 -8.27 -32.07
C LYS A 686 19.84 -9.30 -31.21
N ALA A 687 19.58 -9.01 -29.93
CA ALA A 687 18.93 -9.92 -29.00
C ALA A 687 17.49 -9.47 -28.70
N PRO A 688 16.56 -10.39 -28.36
CA PRO A 688 15.23 -10.00 -27.91
C PRO A 688 15.35 -9.18 -26.62
N ILE A 689 14.84 -7.96 -26.60
CA ILE A 689 14.99 -7.06 -25.45
C ILE A 689 14.33 -7.62 -24.16
N THR A 690 13.36 -8.52 -24.34
CA THR A 690 12.70 -9.25 -23.25
C THR A 690 13.64 -10.16 -22.46
N THR A 691 14.78 -10.60 -23.02
CA THR A 691 15.75 -11.43 -22.30
C THR A 691 16.60 -10.64 -21.31
N LEU A 692 16.50 -9.31 -21.32
CA LEU A 692 17.25 -8.45 -20.40
C LEU A 692 16.66 -8.44 -18.99
N LYS A 693 15.41 -8.91 -18.80
CA LYS A 693 14.80 -8.95 -17.48
C LYS A 693 15.68 -9.74 -16.49
N ASP A 694 15.88 -9.17 -15.31
CA ASP A 694 16.72 -9.67 -14.22
C ASP A 694 18.23 -9.75 -14.56
N LYS A 695 18.68 -9.02 -15.60
CA LYS A 695 20.09 -8.92 -15.99
C LYS A 695 20.67 -7.55 -15.68
N VAL A 696 21.97 -7.53 -15.36
CA VAL A 696 22.75 -6.29 -15.28
C VAL A 696 23.15 -5.90 -16.69
N ILE A 697 22.89 -4.64 -17.05
CA ILE A 697 23.27 -4.07 -18.34
C ILE A 697 24.16 -2.85 -18.15
N ILE A 698 24.95 -2.55 -19.16
CA ILE A 698 25.66 -1.29 -19.33
C ILE A 698 25.10 -0.65 -20.59
N VAL A 699 24.57 0.57 -20.49
CA VAL A 699 23.89 1.25 -21.59
C VAL A 699 24.30 2.71 -21.70
N THR A 700 24.50 3.19 -22.93
CA THR A 700 24.61 4.64 -23.20
C THR A 700 23.26 5.24 -23.57
N ALA A 701 22.91 6.34 -22.92
CA ALA A 701 21.63 7.01 -23.10
C ALA A 701 21.78 8.54 -22.99
N ILE A 702 20.78 9.27 -23.47
CA ILE A 702 20.60 10.71 -23.23
C ILE A 702 19.56 10.88 -22.15
N ILE A 703 19.82 11.76 -21.20
CA ILE A 703 18.82 12.19 -20.22
C ILE A 703 17.84 13.14 -20.93
N LYS A 704 16.55 12.84 -20.85
CA LYS A 704 15.49 13.73 -21.33
C LYS A 704 14.46 13.96 -20.24
N TYR A 705 14.06 15.22 -20.09
CA TYR A 705 12.90 15.53 -19.28
C TYR A 705 11.63 15.03 -19.98
N SER A 706 10.71 14.50 -19.19
CA SER A 706 9.40 14.06 -19.68
C SER A 706 8.33 14.87 -18.97
N ASP A 707 7.67 15.76 -19.72
CA ASP A 707 6.56 16.59 -19.22
C ASP A 707 5.45 15.72 -18.61
N TYR A 708 5.24 14.53 -19.18
CA TYR A 708 4.24 13.58 -18.71
C TYR A 708 4.59 12.98 -17.34
N THR A 709 5.87 12.73 -17.06
CA THR A 709 6.31 12.15 -15.77
C THR A 709 6.76 13.21 -14.78
N GLY A 710 7.05 14.44 -15.22
CA GLY A 710 7.60 15.51 -14.36
C GLY A 710 9.01 15.18 -13.86
N ALA A 711 9.72 14.30 -14.56
CA ALA A 711 10.99 13.74 -14.12
C ALA A 711 11.86 13.35 -15.33
N ASN A 712 13.17 13.30 -15.11
CA ASN A 712 14.12 12.84 -16.09
C ASN A 712 13.98 11.33 -16.37
N SER A 713 14.17 10.97 -17.64
CA SER A 713 14.17 9.59 -18.14
C SER A 713 15.37 9.37 -19.04
N LEU A 714 15.83 8.13 -19.14
CA LEU A 714 16.92 7.76 -20.03
C LEU A 714 16.35 7.38 -21.40
N ASN A 715 16.99 7.83 -22.47
CA ASN A 715 16.54 7.57 -23.83
C ASN A 715 17.70 7.07 -24.68
N THR A 716 17.54 5.92 -25.32
CA THR A 716 18.53 5.44 -26.29
C THR A 716 18.45 6.21 -27.61
N HIS A 717 19.50 6.16 -28.40
CA HIS A 717 19.51 6.61 -29.79
C HIS A 717 20.20 5.58 -30.67
N LYS A 718 20.23 5.78 -31.99
CA LYS A 718 20.81 4.82 -32.95
C LYS A 718 22.22 4.36 -32.57
N SER A 719 23.11 5.27 -32.16
CA SER A 719 24.47 4.94 -31.74
C SER A 719 24.63 4.54 -30.26
N SER A 720 23.53 4.25 -29.56
CA SER A 720 23.59 3.75 -28.18
C SER A 720 24.21 2.36 -28.16
N ILE A 721 25.03 2.11 -27.15
CA ILE A 721 25.69 0.82 -26.92
C ILE A 721 25.00 0.19 -25.73
N MET A 722 24.70 -1.10 -25.81
CA MET A 722 24.18 -1.89 -24.70
C MET A 722 24.96 -3.21 -24.61
N GLU A 723 25.51 -3.49 -23.44
CA GLU A 723 26.20 -4.74 -23.09
C GLU A 723 25.47 -5.40 -21.92
N GLN A 724 25.24 -6.71 -22.02
CA GLN A 724 24.72 -7.53 -20.93
C GLN A 724 25.90 -8.16 -20.18
N MET A 725 25.90 -8.08 -18.85
CA MET A 725 26.92 -8.67 -17.98
C MET A 725 26.56 -10.09 -17.53
#